data_AF-A0A819H3W8-F1
#
_entry.id   AF-A0A819H3W8-F1
#
_cell.length_a   1.000
_cell.length_b   1.000
_cell.length_c   1.000
_cell.angle_alpha   90.00
_cell.angle_beta   90.00
_cell.angle_gamma   90.00
#
_symmetry.space_group_name_H-M   'P 1'
#
loop_
_entity.id
_entity.type
_entity.pdbx_description
1 polymer ?
#
loop_
_entity_poly.entity_id
_entity_poly.type
_entity_poly.pdbx_seq_one_letter_code
_entity_poly.pdbx_strand_id
1 'polypeptide(L)'
;YKTALAFLAGDAAMSVHFWPGRGMNSGMKGAIALARNILHSCTINNSITIRRPLRFLDFLEYEGFMARLRAREQQERSLRVLINPIDKSVEASYSYALLNHCDIEYTKRLIKKLEETRNRLEGNPDWPHKSRPITDDELQFATDCIAPHAVAQLSLANPWPTREMSGVEVLVEHTFPYDLKQFLPVPKASDMNVNVEHPPSILIRHTLHILWITDDKNTETVDNLIKDIQNSLNTPKLLTHMGCEHKLDVFQTIEEAQQWLKTNQELIRQPHIRFKVVTSWTIQKDKTAIDVIRAVRAELARVPVLIFTNKHDEIQAALEFPNVIVTDKEFEVKEFVGIKQETLWNTGCRVSHKDDTPQPPVIVSHEHEGKPDNSSTLPYPLEDNAWHTNGSGFPPLPVSDFFPAPARTSSQSSSLTSDASRTPPLKPMLFWIDLPENDIQTVREIQKHHPTLEIIFKSTYKDAEEYLTNNLREIQKREIFFTICRGYFAQEKKSFTDVATLFQDLNIGTRPLGVYTSSEHKSTKSSPLPYPLEDNQSPTSELGLPALPTFAFPTILSFTFQSLNSLPPKASKTFSLKPTLLWIDLPENVRKETDEIQKHHPTLEIIFKSTYKDAEEYLTDNLHEIQEREIFFTICRGYFAQEKKSFADVAQLFQNLCIGTRSLGVYTGNKAALLQHTPNPPKSVHIFDKQSALLTFVDDCLKPKS
;
A
#
# COMPACT_ATOMS: atom_id res chain seq x y z
N TYR A 1 -33.76 -17.44 -26.44
CA TYR A 1 -32.61 -16.77 -25.81
C TYR A 1 -31.36 -17.06 -26.62
N LYS A 2 -30.66 -16.04 -27.12
CA LYS A 2 -29.32 -16.23 -27.70
C LYS A 2 -28.35 -16.34 -26.52
N THR A 3 -27.71 -17.48 -26.36
CA THR A 3 -26.67 -17.67 -25.35
C THR A 3 -25.40 -16.99 -25.85
N ALA A 4 -24.87 -16.05 -25.07
CA ALA A 4 -23.57 -15.44 -25.32
C ALA A 4 -22.54 -16.05 -24.37
N LEU A 5 -21.37 -16.42 -24.89
CA LEU A 5 -20.22 -16.78 -24.08
C LEU A 5 -19.38 -15.53 -23.85
N ALA A 6 -19.04 -15.26 -22.60
CA ALA A 6 -18.16 -14.18 -22.20
C ALA A 6 -16.92 -14.78 -21.53
N PHE A 7 -15.76 -14.19 -21.82
CA PHE A 7 -14.48 -14.66 -21.30
C PHE A 7 -13.76 -13.50 -20.61
N LEU A 8 -13.05 -13.83 -19.55
CA LEU A 8 -12.12 -12.92 -18.90
C LEU A 8 -10.68 -13.39 -19.22
N ALA A 9 -9.80 -12.45 -19.50
CA ALA A 9 -8.37 -12.68 -19.70
C ALA A 9 -7.57 -11.48 -19.16
N GLY A 10 -6.27 -11.69 -18.87
CA GLY A 10 -5.42 -10.66 -18.27
C GLY A 10 -5.92 -10.21 -16.91
N ASP A 11 -5.80 -8.91 -16.62
CA ASP A 11 -6.17 -8.33 -15.33
C ASP A 11 -7.66 -8.49 -14.99
N ALA A 12 -8.52 -8.56 -16.02
CA ALA A 12 -9.95 -8.82 -15.84
C ALA A 12 -10.23 -10.24 -15.29
N ALA A 13 -9.34 -11.20 -15.57
CA ALA A 13 -9.42 -12.56 -15.03
C ALA A 13 -8.56 -12.78 -13.79
N MET A 14 -7.44 -12.06 -13.69
CA MET A 14 -6.50 -12.17 -12.59
C MET A 14 -5.83 -10.83 -12.32
N SER A 15 -6.26 -10.14 -11.27
CA SER A 15 -5.49 -8.98 -10.80
C SER A 15 -4.18 -9.48 -10.20
N VAL A 16 -3.08 -8.95 -10.71
CA VAL A 16 -1.74 -9.17 -10.18
C VAL A 16 -1.16 -7.81 -9.81
N HIS A 17 -0.31 -7.76 -8.79
CA HIS A 17 0.45 -6.55 -8.52
C HIS A 17 1.30 -6.20 -9.75
N PHE A 18 1.44 -4.90 -10.05
CA PHE A 18 2.24 -4.45 -11.18
C PHE A 18 3.73 -4.74 -10.91
N TRP A 19 4.25 -5.75 -11.61
CA TRP A 19 5.64 -6.22 -11.49
C TRP A 19 6.20 -6.45 -12.89
N PRO A 20 7.48 -6.10 -13.14
CA PRO A 20 8.13 -6.42 -14.41
C PRO A 20 8.00 -7.92 -14.75
N GLY A 21 7.48 -8.21 -15.95
CA GLY A 21 7.24 -9.58 -16.39
C GLY A 21 5.98 -10.26 -15.83
N ARG A 22 5.10 -9.53 -15.12
CA ARG A 22 3.76 -9.98 -14.69
C ARG A 22 2.67 -9.13 -15.35
N GLY A 23 1.42 -9.57 -15.22
CA GLY A 23 0.27 -8.91 -15.86
C GLY A 23 0.25 -9.16 -17.36
N MET A 24 1.15 -8.52 -18.11
CA MET A 24 1.28 -8.69 -19.55
C MET A 24 1.61 -10.14 -19.95
N ASN A 25 2.61 -10.77 -19.32
CA ASN A 25 2.99 -12.15 -19.65
C ASN A 25 1.86 -13.14 -19.33
N SER A 26 1.22 -13.01 -18.16
CA SER A 26 0.10 -13.86 -17.75
C SER A 26 -1.14 -13.61 -18.60
N GLY A 27 -1.42 -12.36 -18.94
CA GLY A 27 -2.49 -11.98 -19.87
C GLY A 27 -2.26 -12.54 -21.26
N MET A 28 -1.03 -12.46 -21.78
CA MET A 28 -0.67 -13.02 -23.08
C MET A 28 -0.76 -14.55 -23.07
N LYS A 29 -0.34 -15.22 -22.00
CA LYS A 29 -0.55 -16.66 -21.80
C LYS A 29 -2.03 -17.03 -21.78
N GLY A 30 -2.84 -16.28 -21.04
CA GLY A 30 -4.30 -16.46 -21.02
C GLY A 30 -4.92 -16.27 -22.41
N ALA A 31 -4.51 -15.24 -23.15
CA ALA A 31 -5.00 -14.99 -24.49
C ALA A 31 -4.61 -16.10 -25.48
N ILE A 32 -3.35 -16.57 -25.46
CA ILE A 32 -2.89 -17.68 -26.31
C ILE A 32 -3.62 -18.96 -25.94
N ALA A 33 -3.78 -19.26 -24.65
CA ALA A 33 -4.52 -20.42 -24.17
C ALA A 33 -5.99 -20.38 -24.62
N LEU A 34 -6.65 -19.22 -24.51
CA LEU A 34 -8.03 -19.04 -24.97
C LEU A 34 -8.15 -19.25 -26.48
N ALA A 35 -7.25 -18.64 -27.26
CA ALA A 35 -7.24 -18.78 -28.72
C ALA A 35 -7.03 -20.24 -29.15
N ARG A 36 -6.06 -20.94 -28.53
CA ARG A 36 -5.81 -22.36 -28.81
C ARG A 36 -6.99 -23.23 -28.37
N ASN A 37 -7.63 -22.94 -27.24
CA ASN A 37 -8.80 -23.68 -26.79
C ASN A 37 -10.00 -23.49 -27.73
N ILE A 38 -10.28 -22.26 -28.18
CA ILE A 38 -11.33 -21.99 -29.17
C ILE A 38 -11.07 -22.79 -30.44
N LEU A 39 -9.82 -22.76 -30.92
CA LEU A 39 -9.41 -23.47 -32.13
C LEU A 39 -9.54 -24.99 -31.98
N HIS A 40 -9.10 -25.54 -30.84
CA HIS A 40 -9.24 -26.96 -30.51
C HIS A 40 -10.72 -27.37 -30.47
N SER A 41 -11.55 -26.59 -29.79
CA SER A 41 -12.99 -26.85 -29.62
C SER A 41 -13.80 -26.70 -30.92
N CYS A 42 -13.34 -25.83 -31.83
CA CYS A 42 -13.96 -25.64 -33.14
C CYS A 42 -13.54 -26.69 -34.18
N THR A 43 -12.46 -27.46 -33.96
CA THR A 43 -11.94 -28.42 -34.95
C THR A 43 -12.25 -29.86 -34.57
N ILE A 44 -12.67 -30.69 -35.54
CA ILE A 44 -12.82 -32.14 -35.34
C ILE A 44 -11.50 -32.80 -35.72
N ASN A 45 -10.81 -33.50 -34.81
CA ASN A 45 -9.60 -34.27 -35.13
C ASN A 45 -8.52 -33.44 -35.87
N ASN A 46 -8.29 -32.18 -35.47
CA ASN A 46 -7.42 -31.23 -36.17
C ASN A 46 -7.79 -30.95 -37.64
N SER A 47 -9.00 -31.27 -38.07
CA SER A 47 -9.54 -30.91 -39.38
C SER A 47 -10.09 -29.48 -39.39
N ILE A 48 -9.96 -28.81 -40.54
CA ILE A 48 -10.52 -27.48 -40.85
C ILE A 48 -12.07 -27.48 -40.80
N THR A 49 -12.71 -28.65 -40.67
CA THR A 49 -14.17 -28.75 -40.58
C THR A 49 -14.67 -28.20 -39.24
N ILE A 50 -15.21 -26.98 -39.28
CA ILE A 50 -15.76 -26.25 -38.14
C ILE A 50 -16.92 -27.05 -37.52
N ARG A 51 -16.82 -27.36 -36.23
CA ARG A 51 -17.87 -28.03 -35.45
C ARG A 51 -18.98 -27.06 -35.00
N ARG A 52 -20.03 -27.64 -34.39
CA ARG A 52 -21.22 -27.04 -33.74
C ARG A 52 -20.91 -25.78 -32.90
N PRO A 53 -21.94 -24.97 -32.54
CA PRO A 53 -21.76 -23.83 -31.66
C PRO A 53 -21.00 -24.21 -30.38
N LEU A 54 -19.98 -23.41 -30.05
CA LEU A 54 -19.19 -23.53 -28.83
C LEU A 54 -20.11 -23.61 -27.60
N ARG A 55 -19.81 -24.54 -26.71
CA ARG A 55 -20.54 -24.75 -25.45
C ARG A 55 -19.60 -24.40 -24.30
N PHE A 56 -20.20 -24.07 -23.16
CA PHE A 56 -19.44 -23.85 -21.92
C PHE A 56 -18.49 -25.00 -21.58
N LEU A 57 -18.91 -26.25 -21.81
CA LEU A 57 -18.09 -27.45 -21.53
C LEU A 57 -16.79 -27.51 -22.35
N ASP A 58 -16.77 -26.84 -23.51
CA ASP A 58 -15.60 -26.79 -24.39
C ASP A 58 -14.50 -25.83 -23.84
N PHE A 59 -14.72 -25.23 -22.66
CA PHE A 59 -13.79 -24.32 -21.99
C PHE A 59 -13.31 -24.79 -20.62
N LEU A 60 -13.67 -26.02 -20.19
CA LEU A 60 -13.21 -26.55 -18.91
C LEU A 60 -11.67 -26.60 -18.79
N GLU A 61 -10.98 -26.95 -19.88
CA GLU A 61 -9.51 -26.97 -19.90
C GLU A 61 -8.91 -25.57 -19.81
N TYR A 62 -9.55 -24.57 -20.44
CA TYR A 62 -9.12 -23.17 -20.35
C TYR A 62 -9.30 -22.63 -18.92
N GLU A 63 -10.43 -22.92 -18.28
CA GLU A 63 -10.66 -22.55 -16.88
C GLU A 63 -9.66 -23.23 -15.94
N GLY A 64 -9.35 -24.51 -16.18
CA GLY A 64 -8.30 -25.23 -15.45
C GLY A 64 -6.91 -24.61 -15.64
N PHE A 65 -6.59 -24.19 -16.86
CA PHE A 65 -5.35 -23.45 -17.15
C PHE A 65 -5.30 -22.11 -16.39
N MET A 66 -6.38 -21.32 -16.46
CA MET A 66 -6.47 -20.03 -15.77
C MET A 66 -6.43 -20.17 -14.25
N ALA A 67 -6.99 -21.24 -13.69
CA ALA A 67 -6.90 -21.54 -12.26
C ALA A 67 -5.44 -21.81 -11.84
N ARG A 68 -4.70 -22.62 -12.60
CA ARG A 68 -3.26 -22.86 -12.35
C ARG A 68 -2.43 -21.59 -12.49
N LEU A 69 -2.70 -20.80 -13.53
CA LEU A 69 -2.01 -19.53 -13.76
C LEU A 69 -2.31 -18.53 -12.63
N ARG A 70 -3.55 -18.46 -12.12
CA ARG A 70 -3.91 -17.67 -10.94
C ARG A 70 -3.22 -18.14 -9.67
N ALA A 71 -3.23 -19.44 -9.39
CA ALA A 71 -2.58 -20.00 -8.22
C ALA A 71 -1.09 -19.63 -8.20
N ARG A 72 -0.40 -19.83 -9.32
CA ARG A 72 1.00 -19.44 -9.46
C ARG A 72 1.21 -17.94 -9.24
N GLU A 73 0.48 -17.10 -9.98
CA GLU A 73 0.73 -15.66 -9.95
C GLU A 73 0.32 -15.04 -8.60
N GLN A 74 -0.85 -15.37 -8.06
CA GLN A 74 -1.37 -14.76 -6.83
C GLN A 74 -0.86 -15.44 -5.56
N GLN A 75 -0.76 -16.77 -5.51
CA GLN A 75 -0.46 -17.49 -4.27
C GLN A 75 1.03 -17.79 -4.10
N GLU A 76 1.76 -18.06 -5.18
CA GLU A 76 3.20 -18.34 -5.07
C GLU A 76 4.02 -17.05 -5.24
N ARG A 77 3.86 -16.38 -6.39
CA ARG A 77 4.71 -15.24 -6.76
C ARG A 77 4.44 -14.01 -5.90
N SER A 78 3.18 -13.58 -5.80
CA SER A 78 2.85 -12.39 -5.00
C SER A 78 3.11 -12.59 -3.51
N LEU A 79 2.87 -13.79 -2.98
CA LEU A 79 3.03 -14.05 -1.55
C LEU A 79 4.51 -13.96 -1.12
N ARG A 80 5.45 -14.46 -1.94
CA ARG A 80 6.90 -14.33 -1.65
C ARG A 80 7.36 -12.89 -1.56
N VAL A 81 6.73 -11.97 -2.30
CA VAL A 81 7.02 -10.53 -2.20
C VAL A 81 6.50 -9.98 -0.87
N LEU A 82 5.27 -10.33 -0.49
CA LEU A 82 4.67 -9.87 0.77
C LEU A 82 5.41 -10.42 2.01
N ILE A 83 5.99 -11.60 1.89
CA ILE A 83 6.74 -12.26 2.97
C ILE A 83 8.18 -11.74 3.05
N ASN A 84 8.73 -11.16 1.98
CA ASN A 84 10.06 -10.54 2.04
C ASN A 84 9.92 -9.19 2.75
N PRO A 85 10.18 -9.11 4.07
CA PRO A 85 9.90 -7.89 4.80
C PRO A 85 10.80 -6.80 4.23
N ILE A 86 10.26 -5.58 4.08
CA ILE A 86 11.14 -4.42 4.09
C ILE A 86 11.82 -4.49 5.46
N ASP A 87 13.10 -4.83 5.48
CA ASP A 87 13.86 -4.89 6.71
C ASP A 87 13.66 -3.55 7.42
N LYS A 88 13.24 -3.58 8.70
CA LYS A 88 13.05 -2.34 9.47
C LYS A 88 14.33 -1.51 9.50
N SER A 89 15.49 -2.15 9.34
CA SER A 89 16.78 -1.49 9.16
C SER A 89 16.84 -0.66 7.86
N VAL A 90 16.21 -1.14 6.79
CA VAL A 90 16.12 -0.47 5.49
C VAL A 90 15.12 0.68 5.56
N GLU A 91 13.99 0.52 6.26
CA GLU A 91 13.05 1.62 6.53
C GLU A 91 13.69 2.73 7.38
N ALA A 92 14.41 2.36 8.45
CA ALA A 92 15.19 3.30 9.26
C ALA A 92 16.31 3.97 8.45
N SER A 93 16.97 3.22 7.56
CA SER A 93 18.00 3.76 6.65
C SER A 93 17.41 4.72 5.63
N TYR A 94 16.15 4.54 5.20
CA TYR A 94 15.43 5.51 4.35
C TYR A 94 15.17 6.81 5.08
N SER A 95 14.64 6.73 6.30
CA SER A 95 14.42 7.91 7.13
C SER A 95 15.75 8.62 7.41
N TYR A 96 16.82 7.86 7.67
CA TYR A 96 18.17 8.41 7.87
C TYR A 96 18.73 9.06 6.60
N ALA A 97 18.61 8.42 5.44
CA ALA A 97 19.06 8.98 4.16
C ALA A 97 18.34 10.30 3.83
N LEU A 98 17.02 10.33 4.06
CA LEU A 98 16.18 11.50 3.85
C LEU A 98 16.56 12.66 4.78
N LEU A 99 16.90 12.36 6.03
CA LEU A 99 17.25 13.37 7.05
C LEU A 99 18.70 13.86 6.94
N ASN A 100 19.62 13.05 6.43
CA ASN A 100 21.06 13.35 6.46
C ASN A 100 21.67 13.66 5.08
N HIS A 101 20.86 13.76 4.02
CA HIS A 101 21.31 14.14 2.68
C HIS A 101 22.48 13.29 2.13
N CYS A 102 22.52 11.99 2.46
CA CYS A 102 23.61 11.08 2.05
C CYS A 102 23.49 10.62 0.58
N ASP A 103 22.86 11.43 -0.28
CA ASP A 103 22.47 11.05 -1.64
C ASP A 103 23.67 10.64 -2.51
N ILE A 104 24.82 11.30 -2.34
CA ILE A 104 26.05 10.99 -3.09
C ILE A 104 26.51 9.53 -2.85
N GLU A 105 26.45 9.05 -1.61
CA GLU A 105 26.87 7.70 -1.27
C GLU A 105 25.89 6.66 -1.86
N TYR A 106 24.60 6.93 -1.74
CA TYR A 106 23.56 6.05 -2.27
C TYR A 106 23.53 6.02 -3.79
N THR A 107 23.76 7.15 -4.46
CA THR A 107 23.92 7.24 -5.92
C THR A 107 25.08 6.36 -6.38
N LYS A 108 26.26 6.49 -5.75
CA LYS A 108 27.43 5.64 -6.07
C LYS A 108 27.11 4.16 -5.87
N ARG A 109 26.43 3.81 -4.77
CA ARG A 109 26.03 2.43 -4.49
C ARG A 109 25.03 1.89 -5.51
N LEU A 110 24.07 2.71 -5.94
CA LEU A 110 23.09 2.32 -6.96
C LEU A 110 23.74 2.13 -8.32
N ILE A 111 24.61 3.05 -8.74
CA ILE A 111 25.32 2.97 -10.03
C ILE A 111 26.14 1.69 -10.10
N LYS A 112 26.90 1.36 -9.05
CA LYS A 112 27.64 0.11 -8.99
C LYS A 112 26.75 -1.13 -9.16
N LYS A 113 25.56 -1.14 -8.54
CA LYS A 113 24.56 -2.22 -8.72
C LYS A 113 24.04 -2.29 -10.16
N LEU A 114 23.81 -1.13 -10.80
CA LEU A 114 23.35 -1.05 -12.18
C LEU A 114 24.43 -1.53 -13.16
N GLU A 115 25.70 -1.17 -12.94
CA GLU A 115 26.85 -1.67 -13.71
C GLU A 115 26.96 -3.19 -13.62
N GLU A 116 26.92 -3.76 -12.41
CA GLU A 116 26.93 -5.21 -12.19
C GLU A 116 25.76 -5.90 -12.93
N THR A 117 24.58 -5.29 -12.90
CA THR A 117 23.39 -5.81 -13.59
C THR A 117 23.51 -5.72 -15.10
N ARG A 118 23.96 -4.59 -15.65
CA ARG A 118 24.22 -4.39 -17.08
C ARG A 118 25.22 -5.42 -17.56
N ASN A 119 26.40 -5.52 -16.93
CA ASN A 119 27.46 -6.42 -17.34
C ASN A 119 26.99 -7.88 -17.36
N ARG A 120 26.17 -8.28 -16.39
CA ARG A 120 25.54 -9.61 -16.36
C ARG A 120 24.55 -9.83 -17.52
N LEU A 121 23.73 -8.83 -17.86
CA LEU A 121 22.75 -8.93 -18.95
C LEU A 121 23.43 -8.93 -20.33
N GLU A 122 24.39 -8.03 -20.54
CA GLU A 122 25.16 -7.91 -21.79
C GLU A 122 26.10 -9.09 -22.00
N GLY A 123 26.56 -9.75 -20.93
CA GLY A 123 27.30 -11.01 -20.99
C GLY A 123 26.49 -12.20 -21.51
N ASN A 124 25.17 -12.07 -21.65
CA ASN A 124 24.32 -13.14 -22.20
C ASN A 124 24.56 -13.28 -23.73
N PRO A 125 24.90 -14.48 -24.25
CA PRO A 125 25.05 -14.72 -25.68
C PRO A 125 23.81 -14.39 -26.51
N ASP A 126 22.62 -14.41 -25.91
CA ASP A 126 21.36 -14.11 -26.59
C ASP A 126 20.85 -12.68 -26.32
N TRP A 127 21.70 -11.79 -25.78
CA TRP A 127 21.31 -10.41 -25.53
C TRP A 127 20.89 -9.71 -26.83
N PRO A 128 19.64 -9.25 -26.99
CA PRO A 128 19.14 -8.73 -28.25
C PRO A 128 19.68 -7.33 -28.60
N HIS A 129 20.34 -6.65 -27.64
CA HIS A 129 20.85 -5.28 -27.81
C HIS A 129 22.38 -5.20 -27.90
N LYS A 130 23.06 -6.27 -28.33
CA LYS A 130 24.53 -6.28 -28.51
C LYS A 130 25.09 -5.18 -29.40
N SER A 131 24.27 -4.64 -30.31
CA SER A 131 24.69 -3.59 -31.25
C SER A 131 24.96 -2.24 -30.57
N ARG A 132 24.47 -2.03 -29.34
CA ARG A 132 24.69 -0.82 -28.56
C ARG A 132 24.77 -1.14 -27.06
N PRO A 133 25.97 -1.34 -26.50
CA PRO A 133 26.14 -1.49 -25.06
C PRO A 133 25.79 -0.17 -24.35
N ILE A 134 25.27 -0.26 -23.14
CA ILE A 134 24.93 0.90 -22.31
C ILE A 134 26.19 1.43 -21.62
N THR A 135 26.52 2.71 -21.76
CA THR A 135 27.73 3.28 -21.14
C THR A 135 27.54 3.61 -19.65
N ASP A 136 28.63 3.76 -18.91
CA ASP A 136 28.58 4.19 -17.50
C ASP A 136 27.98 5.61 -17.38
N ASP A 137 28.29 6.50 -18.32
CA ASP A 137 27.73 7.86 -18.39
C ASP A 137 26.21 7.84 -18.61
N GLU A 138 25.69 6.90 -19.42
CA GLU A 138 24.23 6.73 -19.60
C GLU A 138 23.57 6.22 -18.32
N LEU A 139 24.23 5.35 -17.54
CA LEU A 139 23.74 4.90 -16.23
C LEU A 139 23.76 6.02 -15.18
N GLN A 140 24.83 6.82 -15.16
CA GLN A 140 24.94 8.00 -14.30
C GLN A 140 23.83 8.99 -14.63
N PHE A 141 23.68 9.36 -15.90
CA PHE A 141 22.62 10.27 -16.37
C PHE A 141 21.22 9.76 -16.00
N ALA A 142 20.95 8.47 -16.20
CA ALA A 142 19.68 7.87 -15.82
C ALA A 142 19.43 7.93 -14.30
N THR A 143 20.48 7.74 -13.50
CA THR A 143 20.41 7.81 -12.04
C THR A 143 20.20 9.25 -11.54
N ASP A 144 20.83 10.23 -12.18
CA ASP A 144 20.67 11.66 -11.85
C ASP A 144 19.26 12.18 -12.16
N CYS A 145 18.50 11.48 -13.00
CA CYS A 145 17.10 11.79 -13.26
C CYS A 145 16.15 11.23 -12.18
N ILE A 146 16.64 10.40 -11.25
CA ILE A 146 15.83 9.76 -10.20
C ILE A 146 15.84 10.67 -8.96
N ALA A 147 14.66 10.84 -8.34
CA ALA A 147 14.56 11.61 -7.12
C ALA A 147 15.45 11.00 -6.01
N PRO A 148 16.16 11.80 -5.18
CA PRO A 148 17.17 11.26 -4.27
C PRO A 148 16.63 10.23 -3.26
N HIS A 149 15.40 10.41 -2.77
CA HIS A 149 14.73 9.42 -1.93
C HIS A 149 14.53 8.07 -2.63
N ALA A 150 14.24 8.07 -3.93
CA ALA A 150 14.10 6.86 -4.72
C ALA A 150 15.48 6.23 -5.01
N VAL A 151 16.54 7.03 -5.17
CA VAL A 151 17.92 6.53 -5.25
C VAL A 151 18.32 5.81 -3.96
N ALA A 152 18.06 6.41 -2.79
CA ALA A 152 18.31 5.76 -1.50
C ALA A 152 17.54 4.43 -1.40
N GLN A 153 16.26 4.42 -1.80
CA GLN A 153 15.43 3.21 -1.85
C GLN A 153 16.02 2.10 -2.72
N LEU A 154 16.33 2.42 -3.97
CA LEU A 154 16.87 1.45 -4.92
C LEU A 154 18.28 0.97 -4.52
N SER A 155 19.09 1.83 -3.92
CA SER A 155 20.45 1.49 -3.49
C SER A 155 20.48 0.54 -2.29
N LEU A 156 19.52 0.64 -1.37
CA LEU A 156 19.43 -0.18 -0.16
C LEU A 156 18.60 -1.44 -0.39
N ALA A 157 17.67 -1.43 -1.32
CA ALA A 157 16.87 -2.60 -1.67
C ALA A 157 17.77 -3.77 -2.08
N ASN A 158 17.49 -4.94 -1.51
CA ASN A 158 18.11 -6.18 -1.96
C ASN A 158 17.64 -6.53 -3.38
N PRO A 159 18.44 -7.26 -4.16
CA PRO A 159 17.99 -7.77 -5.44
C PRO A 159 16.71 -8.56 -5.25
N TRP A 160 15.77 -8.32 -6.15
CA TRP A 160 14.50 -9.04 -6.16
C TRP A 160 14.77 -10.55 -6.27
N PRO A 161 14.08 -11.40 -5.48
CA PRO A 161 14.26 -12.85 -5.50
C PRO A 161 13.58 -13.47 -6.73
N THR A 162 13.94 -12.98 -7.92
CA THR A 162 13.32 -13.34 -9.21
C THR A 162 13.44 -14.83 -9.51
N ARG A 163 14.53 -15.47 -9.06
CA ARG A 163 14.76 -16.90 -9.20
C ARG A 163 13.83 -17.71 -8.30
N GLU A 164 13.69 -17.33 -7.04
CA GLU A 164 12.82 -17.99 -6.06
C GLU A 164 11.34 -17.73 -6.37
N MET A 165 11.04 -16.58 -6.97
CA MET A 165 9.72 -16.24 -7.52
C MET A 165 9.45 -16.89 -8.88
N SER A 166 10.42 -17.51 -9.54
CA SER A 166 10.19 -18.08 -10.87
C SER A 166 9.15 -19.20 -10.83
N GLY A 167 9.13 -20.02 -9.76
CA GLY A 167 8.16 -21.10 -9.56
C GLY A 167 8.10 -22.09 -10.73
N VAL A 168 7.18 -23.04 -10.69
CA VAL A 168 6.93 -23.91 -11.86
C VAL A 168 6.18 -23.08 -12.91
N GLU A 169 6.71 -23.03 -14.15
CA GLU A 169 6.07 -22.25 -15.22
C GLU A 169 4.78 -22.91 -15.70
N VAL A 170 3.70 -22.14 -15.76
CA VAL A 170 2.46 -22.57 -16.42
C VAL A 170 2.64 -22.35 -17.92
N LEU A 171 2.99 -23.42 -18.63
CA LEU A 171 3.20 -23.42 -20.08
C LEU A 171 1.88 -23.69 -20.81
N VAL A 172 1.59 -22.84 -21.80
CA VAL A 172 0.39 -22.99 -22.62
C VAL A 172 0.46 -24.31 -23.40
N GLU A 173 1.65 -24.66 -23.86
CA GLU A 173 1.98 -25.82 -24.69
C GLU A 173 1.66 -27.15 -23.99
N HIS A 174 1.71 -27.20 -22.66
CA HIS A 174 1.39 -28.42 -21.91
C HIS A 174 -0.11 -28.70 -21.85
N THR A 175 -0.94 -27.65 -21.90
CA THR A 175 -2.40 -27.78 -21.84
C THR A 175 -3.01 -27.77 -23.24
N PHE A 176 -2.48 -26.88 -24.08
CA PHE A 176 -2.89 -26.68 -25.46
C PHE A 176 -1.65 -26.82 -26.36
N PRO A 177 -1.24 -28.06 -26.65
CA PRO A 177 -0.09 -28.31 -27.51
C PRO A 177 -0.32 -27.72 -28.89
N TYR A 178 0.73 -27.17 -29.46
CA TYR A 178 0.68 -26.49 -30.76
C TYR A 178 1.41 -27.36 -31.79
N ASP A 179 0.66 -27.98 -32.71
CA ASP A 179 1.25 -28.61 -33.90
C ASP A 179 1.37 -27.57 -35.02
N LEU A 180 2.57 -26.99 -35.16
CA LEU A 180 2.97 -26.06 -36.21
C LEU A 180 2.68 -26.58 -37.64
N LYS A 181 2.53 -27.90 -37.82
CA LYS A 181 2.32 -28.51 -39.15
C LYS A 181 0.85 -28.63 -39.54
N GLN A 182 -0.08 -28.56 -38.59
CA GLN A 182 -1.50 -28.86 -38.83
C GLN A 182 -2.42 -27.64 -38.77
N PHE A 183 -1.98 -26.52 -38.20
CA PHE A 183 -2.79 -25.30 -38.13
C PHE A 183 -2.42 -24.29 -39.21
N LEU A 184 -3.44 -23.52 -39.62
CA LEU A 184 -3.41 -22.55 -40.73
C LEU A 184 -2.10 -21.74 -40.76
N PRO A 185 -1.52 -21.51 -41.95
CA PRO A 185 -0.33 -20.69 -42.06
C PRO A 185 -0.57 -19.34 -41.40
N VAL A 186 0.33 -18.94 -40.50
CA VAL A 186 0.40 -17.56 -40.01
C VAL A 186 0.43 -16.68 -41.27
N PRO A 187 -0.52 -15.74 -41.44
CA PRO A 187 -0.47 -14.81 -42.57
C PRO A 187 0.93 -14.20 -42.59
N LYS A 188 1.60 -14.27 -43.72
CA LYS A 188 2.96 -13.73 -43.80
C LYS A 188 2.89 -12.23 -43.50
N ALA A 189 3.95 -11.64 -42.97
CA ALA A 189 3.99 -10.19 -42.74
C ALA A 189 3.65 -9.39 -44.02
N SER A 190 3.91 -9.96 -45.20
CA SER A 190 3.49 -9.44 -46.50
C SER A 190 1.97 -9.34 -46.70
N ASP A 191 1.20 -10.17 -46.00
CA ASP A 191 -0.25 -10.28 -46.09
C ASP A 191 -0.95 -9.33 -45.10
N MET A 192 -0.21 -8.87 -44.08
CA MET A 192 -0.65 -7.86 -43.12
C MET A 192 -0.07 -6.49 -43.50
N ASN A 193 -0.68 -5.86 -44.50
CA ASN A 193 -0.47 -4.44 -44.83
C ASN A 193 -1.11 -3.53 -43.75
N VAL A 194 -0.74 -3.71 -42.48
CA VAL A 194 -1.09 -2.79 -41.40
C VAL A 194 0.05 -1.79 -41.32
N ASN A 195 -0.14 -0.65 -41.97
CA ASN A 195 0.75 0.49 -41.87
C ASN A 195 0.60 1.06 -40.44
N VAL A 196 1.32 0.49 -39.47
CA VAL A 196 1.36 1.03 -38.12
C VAL A 196 2.29 2.24 -38.18
N GLU A 197 1.73 3.42 -38.44
CA GLU A 197 2.44 4.67 -38.18
C GLU A 197 2.87 4.66 -36.72
N HIS A 198 4.19 4.56 -36.48
CA HIS A 198 4.73 4.77 -35.15
C HIS A 198 4.37 6.20 -34.73
N PRO A 199 3.61 6.41 -33.63
CA PRO A 199 3.42 7.76 -33.14
C PRO A 199 4.81 8.35 -32.84
N PRO A 200 5.10 9.58 -33.30
CA PRO A 200 6.38 10.21 -33.00
C PRO A 200 6.53 10.26 -31.48
N SER A 201 7.67 9.81 -30.97
CA SER A 201 8.06 9.99 -29.58
C SER A 201 8.02 11.49 -29.27
N ILE A 202 6.95 11.93 -28.60
CA ILE A 202 6.79 13.32 -28.16
C ILE A 202 7.83 13.54 -27.06
N LEU A 203 8.98 14.09 -27.43
CA LEU A 203 9.89 14.74 -26.50
C LEU A 203 9.13 15.93 -25.89
N ILE A 204 8.62 15.76 -24.67
CA ILE A 204 8.01 16.85 -23.90
C ILE A 204 9.14 17.82 -23.57
N ARG A 205 9.20 18.96 -24.27
CA ARG A 205 10.10 20.06 -23.93
C ARG A 205 9.55 20.75 -22.69
N HIS A 206 10.36 20.84 -21.63
CA HIS A 206 10.00 21.60 -20.44
C HIS A 206 10.49 23.05 -20.57
N THR A 207 9.66 24.02 -20.18
CA THR A 207 10.04 25.44 -20.12
C THR A 207 10.20 25.83 -18.66
N LEU A 208 11.34 26.41 -18.27
CA LEU A 208 11.59 26.84 -16.90
C LEU A 208 11.40 28.36 -16.79
N HIS A 209 10.45 28.79 -15.97
CA HIS A 209 10.21 30.19 -15.64
C HIS A 209 10.75 30.51 -14.24
N ILE A 210 11.55 31.56 -14.13
CA ILE A 210 12.15 32.00 -12.88
C ILE A 210 11.60 33.39 -12.56
N LEU A 211 11.03 33.54 -11.37
CA LEU A 211 10.50 34.80 -10.86
C LEU A 211 11.48 35.34 -9.81
N TRP A 212 12.11 36.48 -10.08
CA TRP A 212 13.02 37.13 -9.15
C TRP A 212 12.32 38.30 -8.47
N ILE A 213 12.29 38.35 -7.14
CA ILE A 213 11.66 39.43 -6.37
C ILE A 213 12.72 40.04 -5.44
N THR A 214 13.16 41.27 -5.68
CA THR A 214 14.30 41.90 -4.98
C THR A 214 14.04 43.37 -4.62
N ASP A 215 14.66 43.86 -3.54
CA ASP A 215 14.72 45.30 -3.22
C ASP A 215 15.64 46.04 -4.23
N ASP A 216 15.31 47.30 -4.49
CA ASP A 216 15.82 48.18 -5.56
C ASP A 216 17.29 48.59 -5.38
N LYS A 217 17.87 48.34 -4.19
CA LYS A 217 19.19 48.85 -3.79
C LYS A 217 20.38 48.07 -4.34
N ASN A 218 20.17 46.96 -5.04
CA ASN A 218 21.24 46.10 -5.56
C ASN A 218 21.10 45.78 -7.05
N THR A 219 20.48 46.69 -7.81
CA THR A 219 20.23 46.56 -9.26
C THR A 219 21.48 46.25 -10.06
N GLU A 220 22.66 46.82 -9.72
CA GLU A 220 23.90 46.55 -10.46
C GLU A 220 24.38 45.09 -10.30
N THR A 221 24.29 44.51 -9.10
CA THR A 221 24.65 43.11 -8.85
C THR A 221 23.66 42.16 -9.51
N VAL A 222 22.36 42.50 -9.47
CA VAL A 222 21.30 41.73 -10.11
C VAL A 222 21.45 41.78 -11.62
N ASP A 223 21.69 42.94 -12.23
CA ASP A 223 21.89 43.09 -13.67
C ASP A 223 23.13 42.33 -14.16
N ASN A 224 24.22 42.33 -13.39
CA ASN A 224 25.42 41.55 -13.72
C ASN A 224 25.16 40.05 -13.61
N LEU A 225 24.41 39.61 -12.60
CA LEU A 225 24.02 38.21 -12.43
C LEU A 225 23.03 37.76 -13.51
N ILE A 226 22.10 38.61 -13.92
CA ILE A 226 21.18 38.38 -15.05
C ILE A 226 21.98 38.24 -16.34
N LYS A 227 22.93 39.14 -16.60
CA LYS A 227 23.83 39.05 -17.76
C LYS A 227 24.64 37.76 -17.73
N ASP A 228 25.17 37.36 -16.58
CA ASP A 228 25.87 36.09 -16.39
C ASP A 228 24.98 34.89 -16.70
N ILE A 229 23.75 34.88 -16.17
CA ILE A 229 22.75 33.83 -16.41
C ILE A 229 22.43 33.76 -17.90
N GLN A 230 22.09 34.88 -18.53
CA GLN A 230 21.77 34.95 -19.96
C GLN A 230 22.96 34.56 -20.86
N ASN A 231 24.17 35.00 -20.52
CA ASN A 231 25.38 34.63 -21.25
C ASN A 231 25.69 33.14 -21.11
N SER A 232 25.48 32.55 -19.93
CA SER A 232 25.66 31.12 -19.71
C SER A 232 24.61 30.27 -20.46
N LEU A 233 23.36 30.75 -20.51
CA LEU A 233 22.26 30.17 -21.29
C LEU A 233 22.45 30.31 -22.82
N ASN A 234 23.39 31.12 -23.28
CA ASN A 234 23.72 31.24 -24.71
C ASN A 234 24.91 30.36 -25.12
N THR A 235 25.45 29.52 -24.22
CA THR A 235 26.60 28.65 -24.53
C THR A 235 26.14 27.42 -25.32
N PRO A 236 26.51 27.25 -26.61
CA PRO A 236 25.89 26.26 -27.50
C PRO A 236 26.14 24.80 -27.12
N LYS A 237 27.18 24.51 -26.33
CA LYS A 237 27.66 23.15 -26.07
C LYS A 237 26.84 22.36 -25.04
N LEU A 238 26.08 23.01 -24.16
CA LEU A 238 25.19 22.32 -23.20
C LEU A 238 23.74 22.19 -23.68
N LEU A 239 23.30 23.04 -24.62
CA LEU A 239 21.89 23.18 -24.98
C LEU A 239 21.42 22.35 -26.18
N THR A 240 22.33 21.75 -26.94
CA THR A 240 21.95 20.89 -28.07
C THR A 240 21.21 19.62 -27.65
N HIS A 241 21.27 19.22 -26.38
CA HIS A 241 20.60 18.02 -25.88
C HIS A 241 19.30 18.26 -25.10
N MET A 242 19.03 19.48 -24.65
CA MET A 242 17.81 19.81 -23.90
C MET A 242 17.18 21.05 -24.48
N GLY A 243 16.10 20.89 -25.26
CA GLY A 243 15.31 22.00 -25.80
C GLY A 243 14.48 22.73 -24.74
N CYS A 244 15.07 23.09 -23.60
CA CYS A 244 14.43 23.84 -22.53
C CYS A 244 14.58 25.34 -22.78
N GLU A 245 13.46 26.05 -22.94
CA GLU A 245 13.44 27.51 -22.96
C GLU A 245 13.41 28.01 -21.50
N HIS A 246 14.36 28.89 -21.15
CA HIS A 246 14.42 29.54 -19.84
C HIS A 246 13.92 30.97 -19.95
N LYS A 247 12.96 31.36 -19.11
CA LYS A 247 12.49 32.75 -19.01
C LYS A 247 12.70 33.29 -17.60
N LEU A 248 13.22 34.51 -17.51
CA LEU A 248 13.42 35.24 -16.26
C LEU A 248 12.53 36.48 -16.24
N ASP A 249 11.67 36.59 -15.24
CA ASP A 249 10.85 37.77 -14.98
C ASP A 249 11.27 38.35 -13.60
N VAL A 250 11.60 39.65 -13.53
CA VAL A 250 12.12 40.33 -12.33
C VAL A 250 11.08 41.34 -11.84
N PHE A 251 10.81 41.36 -10.54
CA PHE A 251 9.83 42.21 -9.88
C PHE A 251 10.49 42.96 -8.71
N GLN A 252 10.10 44.23 -8.54
CA GLN A 252 10.60 45.06 -7.44
C GLN A 252 9.69 44.98 -6.20
N THR A 253 8.43 44.60 -6.40
CA THR A 253 7.45 44.51 -5.32
C THR A 253 6.71 43.16 -5.31
N ILE A 254 6.16 42.80 -4.14
CA ILE A 254 5.36 41.58 -3.99
C ILE A 254 4.05 41.73 -4.78
N GLU A 255 3.49 42.93 -4.81
CA GLU A 255 2.25 43.26 -5.51
C GLU A 255 2.41 43.10 -7.04
N GLU A 256 3.54 43.50 -7.60
CA GLU A 256 3.87 43.28 -9.02
C GLU A 256 3.93 41.79 -9.35
N ALA A 257 4.63 41.00 -8.52
CA ALA A 257 4.73 39.56 -8.71
C ALA A 257 3.36 38.88 -8.62
N GLN A 258 2.52 39.26 -7.63
CA GLN A 258 1.15 38.77 -7.49
C GLN A 258 0.29 39.14 -8.70
N GLN A 259 0.36 40.38 -9.16
CA GLN A 259 -0.41 40.83 -10.32
C GLN A 259 0.02 40.07 -11.57
N TRP A 260 1.32 39.84 -11.75
CA TRP A 260 1.84 39.02 -12.85
C TRP A 260 1.32 37.58 -12.78
N LEU A 261 1.36 36.94 -11.61
CA LEU A 261 0.85 35.59 -11.41
C LEU A 261 -0.66 35.49 -11.71
N LYS A 262 -1.44 36.51 -11.33
CA LYS A 262 -2.88 36.58 -11.63
C LYS A 262 -3.15 36.76 -13.12
N THR A 263 -2.38 37.62 -13.79
CA THR A 263 -2.55 37.88 -15.22
C THR A 263 -2.05 36.72 -16.10
N ASN A 264 -1.11 35.89 -15.61
CA ASN A 264 -0.50 34.79 -16.36
C ASN A 264 -1.00 33.39 -15.96
N GLN A 265 -2.23 33.26 -15.44
CA GLN A 265 -2.80 31.97 -15.02
C GLN A 265 -2.89 30.92 -16.14
N GLU A 266 -3.09 31.34 -17.39
CA GLU A 266 -3.12 30.42 -18.53
C GLU A 266 -1.75 29.79 -18.81
N LEU A 267 -0.68 30.59 -18.70
CA LEU A 267 0.70 30.13 -18.80
C LEU A 267 1.01 29.14 -17.67
N ILE A 268 0.65 29.51 -16.44
CA ILE A 268 0.85 28.71 -15.23
C ILE A 268 0.23 27.31 -15.34
N ARG A 269 -0.94 27.19 -15.97
CA ARG A 269 -1.66 25.92 -16.11
C ARG A 269 -1.05 24.99 -17.15
N GLN A 270 -0.06 25.44 -17.92
CA GLN A 270 0.57 24.61 -18.93
C GLN A 270 1.47 23.54 -18.26
N PRO A 271 1.23 22.24 -18.51
CA PRO A 271 1.87 21.14 -17.76
C PRO A 271 3.37 21.02 -17.99
N HIS A 272 3.91 21.67 -19.03
CA HIS A 272 5.31 21.65 -19.37
C HIS A 272 6.11 22.81 -18.76
N ILE A 273 5.43 23.77 -18.09
CA ILE A 273 6.08 24.92 -17.46
C ILE A 273 6.41 24.62 -16.00
N ARG A 274 7.66 24.86 -15.62
CA ARG A 274 8.15 24.76 -14.23
C ARG A 274 8.46 26.15 -13.71
N PHE A 275 8.06 26.46 -12.49
CA PHE A 275 8.35 27.75 -11.84
C PHE A 275 9.39 27.59 -10.74
N LYS A 276 10.27 28.59 -10.59
CA LYS A 276 11.14 28.79 -9.42
C LYS A 276 11.06 30.26 -9.00
N VAL A 277 11.10 30.53 -7.70
CA VAL A 277 11.14 31.90 -7.16
C VAL A 277 12.47 32.14 -6.49
N VAL A 278 13.03 33.33 -6.68
CA VAL A 278 14.27 33.78 -6.05
C VAL A 278 13.98 35.13 -5.38
N THR A 279 14.32 35.29 -4.10
CA THR A 279 14.06 36.54 -3.39
C THR A 279 15.09 36.87 -2.32
N SER A 280 15.25 38.14 -1.97
CA SER A 280 16.01 38.57 -0.80
C SER A 280 15.14 38.53 0.45
N TRP A 281 15.74 38.40 1.65
CA TRP A 281 14.94 38.41 2.88
C TRP A 281 14.15 39.71 3.06
N THR A 282 14.80 40.86 2.91
CA THR A 282 14.15 42.17 2.94
C THR A 282 13.79 42.56 1.52
N ILE A 283 12.52 42.90 1.30
CA ILE A 283 12.00 43.30 -0.02
C ILE A 283 11.49 44.72 0.03
N GLN A 284 10.69 45.04 1.06
CA GLN A 284 10.23 46.40 1.37
C GLN A 284 10.45 46.65 2.87
N LYS A 285 10.26 47.90 3.32
CA LYS A 285 10.51 48.33 4.71
C LYS A 285 9.77 47.48 5.76
N ASP A 286 8.64 46.90 5.38
CA ASP A 286 7.73 46.11 6.21
C ASP A 286 7.42 44.72 5.64
N LYS A 287 8.07 44.31 4.53
CA LYS A 287 7.83 43.01 3.87
C LYS A 287 9.08 42.17 3.82
N THR A 288 8.88 40.88 4.10
CA THR A 288 9.93 39.87 4.15
C THR A 288 9.74 38.80 3.07
N ALA A 289 10.74 37.93 2.89
CA ALA A 289 10.62 36.76 2.02
C ALA A 289 9.46 35.82 2.42
N ILE A 290 9.02 35.83 3.68
CA ILE A 290 7.84 35.08 4.13
C ILE A 290 6.58 35.61 3.45
N ASP A 291 6.47 36.92 3.27
CA ASP A 291 5.33 37.54 2.57
C ASP A 291 5.33 37.14 1.10
N VAL A 292 6.50 37.01 0.46
CA VAL A 292 6.63 36.43 -0.88
C VAL A 292 6.20 34.98 -0.93
N ILE A 293 6.65 34.14 0.01
CA ILE A 293 6.27 32.73 0.05
C ILE A 293 4.74 32.61 0.13
N ARG A 294 4.10 33.38 1.02
CA ARG A 294 2.64 33.39 1.18
C ARG A 294 1.94 33.88 -0.08
N ALA A 295 2.43 34.97 -0.67
CA ALA A 295 1.88 35.56 -1.89
C ALA A 295 1.94 34.60 -3.09
N VAL A 296 3.10 33.99 -3.33
CA VAL A 296 3.30 33.05 -4.44
C VAL A 296 2.46 31.80 -4.22
N ARG A 297 2.41 31.26 -2.99
CA ARG A 297 1.65 30.03 -2.71
C ARG A 297 0.15 30.18 -2.79
N ALA A 298 -0.37 31.39 -2.59
CA ALA A 298 -1.78 31.67 -2.81
C ALA A 298 -2.19 31.42 -4.27
N GLU A 299 -1.26 31.60 -5.22
CA GLU A 299 -1.51 31.48 -6.67
C GLU A 299 -0.90 30.20 -7.28
N LEU A 300 0.20 29.69 -6.70
CA LEU A 300 0.96 28.54 -7.18
C LEU A 300 1.28 27.55 -6.06
N ALA A 301 0.60 26.40 -6.06
CA ALA A 301 0.91 25.33 -5.12
C ALA A 301 2.30 24.73 -5.40
N ARG A 302 3.13 24.61 -4.35
CA ARG A 302 4.40 23.85 -4.35
C ARG A 302 5.50 24.37 -5.29
N VAL A 303 5.72 25.68 -5.33
CA VAL A 303 6.86 26.28 -6.06
C VAL A 303 8.11 26.31 -5.17
N PRO A 304 9.29 25.88 -5.67
CA PRO A 304 10.56 26.08 -4.98
C PRO A 304 10.91 27.57 -4.86
N VAL A 305 11.26 28.02 -3.66
CA VAL A 305 11.68 29.40 -3.37
C VAL A 305 13.10 29.40 -2.83
N LEU A 306 14.01 30.16 -3.44
CA LEU A 306 15.35 30.45 -2.92
C LEU A 306 15.35 31.82 -2.24
N ILE A 307 15.88 31.91 -1.02
CA ILE A 307 15.98 33.13 -0.24
C ILE A 307 17.43 33.46 0.05
N PHE A 308 17.83 34.70 -0.20
CA PHE A 308 19.13 35.23 0.20
C PHE A 308 19.07 35.86 1.60
N THR A 309 19.73 35.23 2.56
CA THR A 309 20.04 35.84 3.87
C THR A 309 21.22 35.15 4.54
N ASN A 310 21.99 35.92 5.30
CA ASN A 310 23.07 35.46 6.15
C ASN A 310 22.73 35.54 7.66
N LYS A 311 21.50 35.93 8.03
CA LYS A 311 21.10 36.09 9.42
C LYS A 311 20.43 34.82 9.93
N HIS A 312 20.84 34.38 11.12
CA HIS A 312 20.41 33.09 11.66
C HIS A 312 18.90 33.00 11.91
N ASP A 313 18.30 34.03 12.50
CA ASP A 313 16.87 34.05 12.83
C ASP A 313 15.99 34.04 11.56
N GLU A 314 16.48 34.68 10.51
CA GLU A 314 15.83 34.70 9.19
C GLU A 314 15.88 33.30 8.54
N ILE A 315 17.03 32.63 8.60
CA ILE A 315 17.16 31.24 8.14
C ILE A 315 16.15 30.32 8.84
N GLN A 316 16.06 30.39 10.18
CA GLN A 316 15.14 29.55 10.95
C GLN A 316 13.67 29.77 10.52
N ALA A 317 13.26 31.03 10.41
CA ALA A 317 11.89 31.36 10.02
C ALA A 317 11.54 30.94 8.57
N ALA A 318 12.52 30.91 7.65
CA ALA A 318 12.29 30.38 6.30
C ALA A 318 12.20 28.84 6.24
N LEU A 319 12.95 28.14 7.10
CA LEU A 319 12.98 26.66 7.11
C LEU A 319 11.66 26.03 7.58
N GLU A 320 10.78 26.78 8.23
CA GLU A 320 9.41 26.36 8.57
C GLU A 320 8.55 26.08 7.33
N PHE A 321 8.95 26.59 6.16
CA PHE A 321 8.20 26.44 4.92
C PHE A 321 8.81 25.33 4.03
N PRO A 322 8.06 24.28 3.66
CA PRO A 322 8.57 23.22 2.77
C PRO A 322 8.87 23.80 1.38
N ASN A 323 9.84 23.31 0.60
CA ASN A 323 10.19 23.92 -0.70
C ASN A 323 10.83 25.31 -0.63
N VAL A 324 11.43 25.66 0.50
CA VAL A 324 12.25 26.87 0.66
C VAL A 324 13.71 26.47 0.85
N ILE A 325 14.60 27.16 0.14
CA ILE A 325 16.05 27.04 0.24
C ILE A 325 16.57 28.40 0.69
N VAL A 326 17.50 28.44 1.65
CA VAL A 326 18.10 29.67 2.14
C VAL A 326 19.59 29.61 1.92
N THR A 327 20.17 30.66 1.35
CA THR A 327 21.62 30.73 1.06
C THR A 327 22.20 32.09 1.39
N ASP A 328 23.47 32.09 1.79
CA ASP A 328 24.30 33.27 2.01
C ASP A 328 25.32 33.51 0.88
N LYS A 329 25.34 32.68 -0.19
CA LYS A 329 26.40 32.68 -1.22
C LYS A 329 25.88 32.84 -2.65
N GLU A 330 26.59 33.65 -3.45
CA GLU A 330 26.37 33.81 -4.90
C GLU A 330 26.56 32.52 -5.71
N PHE A 331 27.40 31.58 -5.26
CA PHE A 331 27.72 30.35 -6.00
C PHE A 331 26.51 29.42 -6.15
N GLU A 332 25.62 29.40 -5.15
CA GLU A 332 24.45 28.51 -5.11
C GLU A 332 23.32 28.98 -6.04
N VAL A 333 23.35 30.24 -6.49
CA VAL A 333 22.36 30.80 -7.43
C VAL A 333 22.49 30.19 -8.80
N LYS A 334 23.72 30.02 -9.29
CA LYS A 334 23.99 29.42 -10.60
C LYS A 334 23.56 27.95 -10.62
N GLU A 335 23.68 27.24 -9.50
CA GLU A 335 23.16 25.86 -9.35
C GLU A 335 21.62 25.85 -9.23
N PHE A 336 21.02 26.71 -8.41
CA PHE A 336 19.56 26.78 -8.25
C PHE A 336 18.83 27.16 -9.55
N VAL A 337 19.39 28.06 -10.35
CA VAL A 337 18.88 28.47 -11.67
C VAL A 337 19.10 27.40 -12.75
N GLY A 338 19.95 26.39 -12.47
CA GLY A 338 20.21 25.25 -13.36
C GLY A 338 21.30 25.49 -14.41
N ILE A 339 22.25 26.40 -14.15
CA ILE A 339 23.34 26.77 -15.07
C ILE A 339 24.53 25.80 -14.99
N LYS A 340 24.70 25.11 -13.86
CA LYS A 340 25.62 23.98 -13.71
C LYS A 340 24.81 22.78 -13.25
N GLN A 341 24.88 21.68 -14.00
CA GLN A 341 23.98 20.55 -13.87
C GLN A 341 24.38 19.56 -12.74
N GLU A 342 25.33 19.90 -11.88
CA GLU A 342 25.95 18.91 -10.98
C GLU A 342 25.27 18.74 -9.60
N THR A 343 24.19 19.46 -9.28
CA THR A 343 23.59 19.35 -7.95
C THR A 343 22.06 19.49 -7.93
N LEU A 344 21.40 18.39 -7.56
CA LEU A 344 19.98 18.33 -7.16
C LEU A 344 19.87 18.83 -5.72
N TRP A 345 19.14 19.91 -5.46
CA TRP A 345 19.03 20.48 -4.11
C TRP A 345 17.65 20.26 -3.46
N ASN A 346 17.69 19.68 -2.26
CA ASN A 346 16.57 19.39 -1.36
C ASN A 346 16.22 20.61 -0.47
N THR A 347 15.03 20.55 0.11
CA THR A 347 14.43 21.55 1.00
C THR A 347 14.87 21.28 2.43
N GLY A 348 15.57 22.22 3.09
CA GLY A 348 15.86 22.14 4.53
C GLY A 348 17.32 22.11 4.97
N CYS A 349 18.31 22.31 4.09
CA CYS A 349 19.72 22.25 4.51
C CYS A 349 20.14 23.46 5.36
N ARG A 350 20.72 23.18 6.54
CA ARG A 350 21.64 24.07 7.26
C ARG A 350 23.06 23.52 7.05
N VAL A 351 23.96 24.29 6.46
CA VAL A 351 25.37 23.90 6.28
C VAL A 351 26.21 24.55 7.38
N SER A 352 26.86 23.75 8.22
CA SER A 352 27.68 24.20 9.35
C SER A 352 29.05 24.75 8.91
N HIS A 353 29.62 25.62 9.75
CA HIS A 353 30.93 26.25 9.58
C HIS A 353 32.08 25.24 9.44
N LYS A 354 33.11 25.65 8.69
CA LYS A 354 34.26 24.84 8.26
C LYS A 354 35.38 24.69 9.33
N ASP A 355 35.12 25.03 10.59
CA ASP A 355 36.17 25.07 11.64
C ASP A 355 36.15 23.91 12.64
N ASP A 356 35.19 22.98 12.55
CA ASP A 356 35.20 21.78 13.39
C ASP A 356 35.99 20.66 12.70
N THR A 357 37.27 20.54 13.07
CA THR A 357 38.14 19.43 12.66
C THR A 357 37.73 18.14 13.39
N PRO A 358 37.37 17.05 12.70
CA PRO A 358 37.09 15.78 13.36
C PRO A 358 38.41 15.07 13.71
N GLN A 359 38.58 14.69 14.98
CA GLN A 359 39.62 13.73 15.37
C GLN A 359 39.33 12.34 14.77
N PRO A 360 40.36 11.57 14.40
CA PRO A 360 40.18 10.25 13.82
C PRO A 360 39.66 9.25 14.86
N PRO A 361 38.85 8.25 14.45
CA PRO A 361 38.35 7.23 15.36
C PRO A 361 39.48 6.31 15.83
N VAL A 362 39.51 6.08 17.13
CA VAL A 362 40.35 5.06 17.79
C VAL A 362 39.92 3.68 17.29
N ILE A 363 40.78 3.04 16.51
CA ILE A 363 40.65 1.63 16.11
C ILE A 363 41.12 0.78 17.29
N VAL A 364 40.21 0.03 17.90
CA VAL A 364 40.56 -1.04 18.84
C VAL A 364 40.89 -2.29 18.01
N SER A 365 42.17 -2.57 17.84
CA SER A 365 42.69 -3.81 17.25
C SER A 365 42.74 -4.91 18.31
N HIS A 366 42.02 -6.02 18.07
CA HIS A 366 42.31 -7.28 18.75
C HIS A 366 43.53 -7.93 18.08
N GLU A 367 44.65 -7.93 18.80
CA GLU A 367 45.84 -8.71 18.48
C GLU A 367 45.58 -10.20 18.76
N HIS A 368 45.88 -11.07 17.79
CA HIS A 368 46.31 -12.43 18.09
C HIS A 368 47.62 -12.70 17.33
N GLU A 369 48.64 -12.99 18.13
CA GLU A 369 50.01 -13.28 17.76
C GLU A 369 50.14 -14.60 16.97
N GLY A 370 51.02 -14.61 15.97
CA GLY A 370 51.47 -15.81 15.26
C GLY A 370 52.49 -15.46 14.19
N LYS A 371 53.78 -15.56 14.54
CA LYS A 371 54.97 -15.19 13.74
C LYS A 371 55.19 -16.04 12.47
N PRO A 372 56.05 -15.57 11.54
CA PRO A 372 56.09 -15.99 10.14
C PRO A 372 57.15 -17.07 9.85
N ASP A 373 56.96 -17.80 8.74
CA ASP A 373 58.06 -18.45 8.03
C ASP A 373 58.02 -18.10 6.54
N ASN A 374 59.20 -17.71 6.04
CA ASN A 374 59.50 -17.30 4.68
C ASN A 374 59.70 -18.52 3.77
N SER A 375 59.09 -18.53 2.58
CA SER A 375 59.82 -18.87 1.35
C SER A 375 59.04 -18.50 0.10
N SER A 376 59.68 -17.65 -0.70
CA SER A 376 59.39 -17.26 -2.08
C SER A 376 59.24 -18.42 -3.06
N THR A 377 58.29 -18.31 -4.01
CA THR A 377 58.53 -18.40 -5.48
C THR A 377 57.22 -18.17 -6.26
N LEU A 378 57.22 -17.13 -7.12
CA LEU A 378 56.41 -17.01 -8.35
C LEU A 378 57.21 -17.67 -9.51
N PRO A 379 56.67 -17.93 -10.74
CA PRO A 379 55.49 -17.30 -11.39
C PRO A 379 54.51 -18.21 -12.18
N TYR A 380 53.30 -17.63 -12.44
CA TYR A 380 52.30 -17.73 -13.55
C TYR A 380 52.25 -18.94 -14.55
N PRO A 381 51.18 -19.09 -15.37
CA PRO A 381 49.74 -18.85 -15.23
C PRO A 381 48.93 -20.13 -15.59
N LEU A 382 47.60 -20.17 -15.37
CA LEU A 382 46.75 -21.20 -15.99
C LEU A 382 45.59 -20.58 -16.76
N GLU A 383 45.63 -20.83 -18.05
CA GLU A 383 44.56 -20.72 -19.04
C GLU A 383 43.47 -21.77 -18.82
N ASP A 384 42.34 -21.48 -19.47
CA ASP A 384 41.20 -22.33 -19.80
C ASP A 384 41.51 -23.82 -19.99
N ASN A 385 40.58 -24.67 -19.57
CA ASN A 385 40.04 -25.69 -20.47
C ASN A 385 38.74 -26.33 -19.98
N ALA A 386 37.82 -26.41 -20.94
CA ALA A 386 36.63 -27.24 -20.96
C ALA A 386 36.91 -28.70 -20.61
N TRP A 387 35.96 -29.36 -19.94
CA TRP A 387 35.92 -30.83 -19.89
C TRP A 387 34.55 -31.35 -20.34
N HIS A 388 34.65 -32.16 -21.38
CA HIS A 388 33.63 -33.04 -21.92
C HIS A 388 33.14 -34.07 -20.89
N THR A 389 31.88 -34.43 -21.09
CA THR A 389 31.21 -35.67 -20.71
C THR A 389 32.10 -36.93 -20.80
N ASN A 390 32.13 -37.75 -19.74
CA ASN A 390 31.89 -39.19 -19.86
C ASN A 390 31.66 -39.89 -18.51
N GLY A 391 30.91 -40.98 -18.58
CA GLY A 391 30.23 -41.67 -17.48
C GLY A 391 31.10 -42.40 -16.45
N SER A 392 30.57 -42.45 -15.25
CA SER A 392 30.57 -43.58 -14.30
C SER A 392 29.50 -43.21 -13.25
N GLY A 393 28.50 -44.01 -12.91
CA GLY A 393 28.53 -45.42 -12.56
C GLY A 393 28.14 -45.52 -11.08
N PHE A 394 26.85 -45.42 -10.76
CA PHE A 394 26.30 -45.73 -9.44
C PHE A 394 25.02 -46.60 -9.58
N PRO A 395 24.76 -47.50 -8.62
CA PRO A 395 23.98 -48.73 -8.82
C PRO A 395 22.46 -48.50 -8.66
N PRO A 396 21.61 -49.39 -9.22
CA PRO A 396 20.16 -49.26 -9.08
C PRO A 396 19.67 -49.89 -7.78
N LEU A 397 18.76 -49.19 -7.11
CA LEU A 397 17.85 -49.77 -6.10
C LEU A 397 16.52 -50.18 -6.77
N PRO A 398 15.80 -51.18 -6.22
CA PRO A 398 14.97 -52.08 -7.01
C PRO A 398 13.57 -51.53 -7.30
N VAL A 399 13.13 -51.79 -8.53
CA VAL A 399 11.75 -51.62 -9.00
C VAL A 399 10.99 -52.91 -8.71
N SER A 400 9.89 -52.82 -7.96
CA SER A 400 8.91 -53.89 -7.83
C SER A 400 7.81 -53.71 -8.87
N ASP A 401 7.65 -54.74 -9.70
CA ASP A 401 6.62 -54.96 -10.71
C ASP A 401 5.19 -54.84 -10.17
N PHE A 402 4.28 -54.16 -10.88
CA PHE A 402 2.86 -54.57 -11.01
C PHE A 402 2.23 -53.95 -12.28
N PHE A 403 2.16 -54.79 -13.32
CA PHE A 403 1.24 -54.86 -14.48
C PHE A 403 1.34 -53.93 -15.72
N PRO A 404 1.01 -54.49 -16.92
CA PRO A 404 1.49 -54.02 -18.21
C PRO A 404 0.48 -53.18 -19.01
N ALA A 405 1.01 -52.37 -19.93
CA ALA A 405 0.25 -51.71 -20.99
C ALA A 405 -0.36 -52.72 -21.98
N PRO A 406 -1.57 -52.49 -22.51
CA PRO A 406 -2.19 -53.42 -23.46
C PRO A 406 -1.71 -53.18 -24.89
N ALA A 407 -1.41 -54.28 -25.55
CA ALA A 407 -1.15 -54.37 -26.98
C ALA A 407 -2.43 -54.07 -27.79
N ARG A 408 -2.22 -53.47 -28.96
CA ARG A 408 -3.21 -53.36 -30.04
C ARG A 408 -3.64 -54.76 -30.50
N THR A 409 -4.93 -55.05 -30.45
CA THR A 409 -5.55 -56.09 -31.28
C THR A 409 -6.86 -55.61 -31.89
N SER A 410 -7.02 -56.05 -33.13
CA SER A 410 -8.09 -55.89 -34.08
C SER A 410 -9.49 -56.25 -33.59
N SER A 411 -10.46 -55.52 -34.14
CA SER A 411 -11.85 -55.90 -34.44
C SER A 411 -12.32 -57.31 -34.06
N GLN A 412 -13.36 -57.40 -33.23
CA GLN A 412 -14.54 -58.22 -33.53
C GLN A 412 -15.73 -57.84 -32.64
N SER A 413 -16.87 -57.68 -33.29
CA SER A 413 -18.19 -57.44 -32.72
C SER A 413 -18.68 -58.64 -31.91
N SER A 414 -19.14 -58.42 -30.68
CA SER A 414 -20.20 -59.25 -30.10
C SER A 414 -21.02 -58.45 -29.08
N SER A 415 -22.32 -58.51 -29.28
CA SER A 415 -23.38 -57.96 -28.45
C SER A 415 -23.55 -58.81 -27.18
N LEU A 416 -23.40 -58.19 -26.01
CA LEU A 416 -23.84 -58.74 -24.74
C LEU A 416 -24.53 -57.65 -23.92
N THR A 417 -25.85 -57.80 -23.80
CA THR A 417 -26.75 -57.04 -22.94
C THR A 417 -26.50 -57.41 -21.49
N SER A 418 -25.98 -56.48 -20.68
CA SER A 418 -25.98 -56.60 -19.21
C SER A 418 -26.93 -55.55 -18.63
N ASP A 419 -28.10 -56.00 -18.20
CA ASP A 419 -29.00 -55.27 -17.31
C ASP A 419 -28.31 -55.09 -15.96
N ALA A 420 -27.58 -53.98 -15.82
CA ALA A 420 -27.19 -53.45 -14.51
C ALA A 420 -28.27 -52.45 -14.10
N SER A 421 -29.04 -52.81 -13.07
CA SER A 421 -30.00 -51.92 -12.41
C SER A 421 -29.28 -50.68 -11.87
N ARG A 422 -29.18 -49.63 -12.70
CA ARG A 422 -28.65 -48.33 -12.29
C ARG A 422 -29.64 -47.75 -11.29
N THR A 423 -29.28 -47.75 -10.01
CA THR A 423 -29.92 -46.89 -9.02
C THR A 423 -29.92 -45.47 -9.57
N PRO A 424 -31.07 -44.79 -9.63
CA PRO A 424 -31.15 -43.44 -10.19
C PRO A 424 -30.18 -42.51 -9.44
N PRO A 425 -29.52 -41.57 -10.13
CA PRO A 425 -28.63 -40.62 -9.50
C PRO A 425 -29.39 -39.83 -8.43
N LEU A 426 -28.77 -39.66 -7.25
CA LEU A 426 -29.36 -38.89 -6.17
C LEU A 426 -29.57 -37.44 -6.60
N LYS A 427 -30.73 -36.87 -6.22
CA LYS A 427 -31.06 -35.48 -6.53
C LYS A 427 -30.09 -34.52 -5.82
N PRO A 428 -29.69 -33.40 -6.46
CA PRO A 428 -29.03 -32.29 -5.77
C PRO A 428 -29.84 -31.86 -4.54
N MET A 429 -29.15 -31.48 -3.46
CA MET A 429 -29.79 -31.08 -2.20
C MET A 429 -29.46 -29.63 -1.82
N LEU A 430 -30.48 -28.88 -1.42
CA LEU A 430 -30.37 -27.59 -0.73
C LEU A 430 -30.88 -27.74 0.72
N PHE A 431 -30.01 -27.50 1.68
CA PHE A 431 -30.28 -27.64 3.10
C PHE A 431 -30.38 -26.26 3.76
N TRP A 432 -31.55 -25.90 4.30
CA TRP A 432 -31.79 -24.57 4.86
C TRP A 432 -32.09 -24.62 6.35
N ILE A 433 -31.39 -23.80 7.14
CA ILE A 433 -31.51 -23.73 8.60
C ILE A 433 -32.02 -22.34 9.04
N ASP A 434 -33.07 -22.31 9.87
CA ASP A 434 -33.71 -21.13 10.50
C ASP A 434 -34.39 -20.13 9.55
N LEU A 435 -35.06 -20.63 8.50
CA LEU A 435 -35.79 -19.79 7.54
C LEU A 435 -37.02 -19.12 8.20
N PRO A 436 -37.15 -17.78 8.15
CA PRO A 436 -38.37 -17.11 8.60
C PRO A 436 -39.60 -17.63 7.85
N GLU A 437 -40.74 -17.73 8.53
CA GLU A 437 -41.96 -18.31 7.98
C GLU A 437 -42.44 -17.59 6.70
N ASN A 438 -42.15 -16.28 6.61
CA ASN A 438 -42.44 -15.45 5.43
C ASN A 438 -41.60 -15.79 4.20
N ASP A 439 -40.40 -16.37 4.38
CA ASP A 439 -39.49 -16.71 3.29
C ASP A 439 -39.70 -18.15 2.77
N ILE A 440 -40.51 -18.96 3.46
CA ILE A 440 -40.89 -20.31 3.01
C ILE A 440 -41.53 -20.27 1.62
N GLN A 441 -42.27 -19.21 1.31
CA GLN A 441 -42.91 -19.05 0.00
C GLN A 441 -41.88 -18.90 -1.13
N THR A 442 -40.82 -18.12 -0.90
CA THR A 442 -39.71 -17.95 -1.85
C THR A 442 -39.03 -19.28 -2.14
N VAL A 443 -38.84 -20.11 -1.11
CA VAL A 443 -38.20 -21.41 -1.31
C VAL A 443 -39.12 -22.42 -2.01
N ARG A 444 -40.43 -22.37 -1.75
CA ARG A 444 -41.43 -23.13 -2.54
C ARG A 444 -41.43 -22.72 -4.01
N GLU A 445 -41.22 -21.44 -4.31
CA GLU A 445 -41.06 -20.97 -5.69
C GLU A 445 -39.77 -21.50 -6.32
N ILE A 446 -38.64 -21.54 -5.61
CA ILE A 446 -37.40 -22.16 -6.10
C ILE A 446 -37.64 -23.64 -6.44
N GLN A 447 -38.31 -24.39 -5.55
CA GLN A 447 -38.61 -25.80 -5.79
C GLN A 447 -39.53 -26.02 -7.01
N LYS A 448 -40.50 -25.12 -7.22
CA LYS A 448 -41.38 -25.15 -8.40
C LYS A 448 -40.61 -24.99 -9.71
N HIS A 449 -39.57 -24.14 -9.72
CA HIS A 449 -38.72 -23.93 -10.90
C HIS A 449 -37.63 -25.01 -11.05
N HIS A 450 -37.30 -25.72 -9.98
CA HIS A 450 -36.27 -26.77 -9.94
C HIS A 450 -36.79 -28.07 -9.31
N PRO A 451 -37.68 -28.83 -9.98
CA PRO A 451 -38.31 -30.04 -9.42
C PRO A 451 -37.35 -31.21 -9.16
N THR A 452 -36.12 -31.13 -9.69
CA THR A 452 -35.03 -32.08 -9.45
C THR A 452 -34.20 -31.73 -8.22
N LEU A 453 -34.37 -30.54 -7.63
CA LEU A 453 -33.70 -30.12 -6.40
C LEU A 453 -34.51 -30.58 -5.18
N GLU A 454 -33.87 -31.31 -4.28
CA GLU A 454 -34.44 -31.64 -3.00
C GLU A 454 -34.13 -30.54 -1.99
N ILE A 455 -35.15 -29.97 -1.36
CA ILE A 455 -34.99 -28.91 -0.37
C ILE A 455 -35.44 -29.42 0.99
N ILE A 456 -34.55 -29.36 1.98
CA ILE A 456 -34.83 -29.76 3.36
C ILE A 456 -34.70 -28.55 4.26
N PHE A 457 -35.71 -28.37 5.11
CA PHE A 457 -35.87 -27.22 5.99
C PHE A 457 -35.73 -27.68 7.44
N LYS A 458 -34.97 -26.92 8.22
CA LYS A 458 -34.82 -27.13 9.65
C LYS A 458 -34.98 -25.79 10.36
N SER A 459 -35.93 -25.72 11.28
CA SER A 459 -36.30 -24.50 12.00
C SER A 459 -35.24 -24.06 12.99
N THR A 460 -34.43 -25.00 13.49
CA THR A 460 -33.48 -24.78 14.58
C THR A 460 -32.13 -25.39 14.23
N TYR A 461 -31.06 -24.93 14.87
CA TYR A 461 -29.71 -25.52 14.73
C TYR A 461 -29.73 -26.99 15.17
N LYS A 462 -30.46 -27.30 16.26
CA LYS A 462 -30.56 -28.65 16.81
C LYS A 462 -31.27 -29.62 15.84
N ASP A 463 -32.36 -29.18 15.20
CA ASP A 463 -33.06 -30.00 14.20
C ASP A 463 -32.16 -30.29 12.99
N ALA A 464 -31.31 -29.33 12.62
CA ALA A 464 -30.34 -29.49 11.56
C ALA A 464 -29.25 -30.50 11.91
N GLU A 465 -28.66 -30.38 13.11
CA GLU A 465 -27.67 -31.33 13.62
C GLU A 465 -28.21 -32.76 13.66
N GLU A 466 -29.41 -32.96 14.21
CA GLU A 466 -30.05 -34.27 14.28
C GLU A 466 -30.29 -34.85 12.87
N TYR A 467 -30.78 -34.03 11.93
CA TYR A 467 -31.02 -34.50 10.57
C TYR A 467 -29.74 -34.89 9.84
N LEU A 468 -28.70 -34.06 9.91
CA LEU A 468 -27.43 -34.32 9.24
C LEU A 468 -26.77 -35.59 9.79
N THR A 469 -26.83 -35.79 11.11
CA THR A 469 -26.30 -36.98 11.76
C THR A 469 -27.05 -38.25 11.31
N ASN A 470 -28.38 -38.19 11.29
CA ASN A 470 -29.22 -39.34 10.93
C ASN A 470 -29.14 -39.71 9.44
N ASN A 471 -28.84 -38.75 8.56
CA ASN A 471 -28.82 -38.93 7.11
C ASN A 471 -27.43 -38.86 6.48
N LEU A 472 -26.37 -38.94 7.30
CA LEU A 472 -24.99 -38.67 6.88
C LEU A 472 -24.54 -39.48 5.67
N ARG A 473 -24.84 -40.80 5.67
CA ARG A 473 -24.45 -41.71 4.58
C ARG A 473 -25.10 -41.35 3.23
N GLU A 474 -26.28 -40.77 3.25
CA GLU A 474 -26.97 -40.35 2.03
C GLU A 474 -26.43 -39.00 1.55
N ILE A 475 -26.21 -38.06 2.49
CA ILE A 475 -25.65 -36.74 2.21
C ILE A 475 -24.25 -36.86 1.58
N GLN A 476 -23.39 -37.74 2.12
CA GLN A 476 -22.04 -37.96 1.59
C GLN A 476 -22.02 -38.54 0.17
N LYS A 477 -23.09 -39.24 -0.25
CA LYS A 477 -23.22 -39.79 -1.61
C LYS A 477 -23.71 -38.77 -2.63
N ARG A 478 -24.13 -37.57 -2.20
CA ARG A 478 -24.62 -36.53 -3.12
C ARG A 478 -23.46 -35.74 -3.68
N GLU A 479 -23.40 -35.64 -5.01
CA GLU A 479 -22.40 -34.82 -5.69
C GLU A 479 -22.61 -33.33 -5.39
N ILE A 480 -23.87 -32.90 -5.22
CA ILE A 480 -24.26 -31.51 -5.04
C ILE A 480 -25.08 -31.35 -3.75
N PHE A 481 -24.50 -30.63 -2.78
CA PHE A 481 -25.09 -30.30 -1.48
C PHE A 481 -24.75 -28.85 -1.12
N PHE A 482 -25.78 -28.00 -0.98
CA PHE A 482 -25.65 -26.59 -0.61
C PHE A 482 -26.31 -26.34 0.74
N THR A 483 -25.74 -25.46 1.56
CA THR A 483 -26.35 -25.07 2.83
C THR A 483 -26.54 -23.58 2.95
N ILE A 484 -27.70 -23.14 3.43
CA ILE A 484 -27.99 -21.74 3.76
C ILE A 484 -28.44 -21.67 5.21
N CYS A 485 -27.84 -20.76 5.99
CA CYS A 485 -28.16 -20.57 7.39
C CYS A 485 -28.18 -19.09 7.80
N ARG A 486 -28.84 -18.78 8.91
CA ARG A 486 -28.76 -17.47 9.54
C ARG A 486 -27.38 -17.27 10.18
N GLY A 487 -26.88 -16.03 10.22
CA GLY A 487 -25.59 -15.73 10.86
C GLY A 487 -25.51 -16.10 12.35
N TYR A 488 -26.66 -16.14 13.04
CA TYR A 488 -26.74 -16.45 14.47
C TYR A 488 -28.11 -17.07 14.83
N PHE A 489 -28.07 -18.17 15.57
CA PHE A 489 -29.20 -18.93 16.09
C PHE A 489 -29.40 -18.56 17.57
N ALA A 490 -30.36 -17.68 17.83
CA ALA A 490 -30.51 -17.04 19.13
C ALA A 490 -30.95 -18.00 20.24
N GLN A 491 -31.74 -19.03 19.93
CA GLN A 491 -32.25 -19.98 20.93
C GLN A 491 -31.14 -20.89 21.47
N GLU A 492 -30.21 -21.30 20.60
CA GLU A 492 -29.14 -22.25 20.91
C GLU A 492 -27.82 -21.56 21.21
N LYS A 493 -27.75 -20.23 21.04
CA LYS A 493 -26.52 -19.42 21.16
C LYS A 493 -25.41 -19.94 20.24
N LYS A 494 -25.79 -20.32 19.03
CA LYS A 494 -24.90 -20.86 18.00
C LYS A 494 -24.77 -19.87 16.85
N SER A 495 -23.62 -19.86 16.21
CA SER A 495 -23.31 -19.00 15.08
C SER A 495 -23.08 -19.83 13.81
N PHE A 496 -22.95 -19.17 12.66
CA PHE A 496 -22.62 -19.88 11.42
C PHE A 496 -21.28 -20.64 11.51
N THR A 497 -20.33 -20.24 12.37
CA THR A 497 -19.07 -20.99 12.58
C THR A 497 -19.32 -22.32 13.27
N ASP A 498 -20.34 -22.42 14.12
CA ASP A 498 -20.76 -23.70 14.70
C ASP A 498 -21.39 -24.64 13.66
N VAL A 499 -22.03 -24.12 12.62
CA VAL A 499 -22.54 -24.93 11.48
C VAL A 499 -21.36 -25.44 10.64
N ALA A 500 -20.36 -24.59 10.39
CA ALA A 500 -19.14 -25.00 9.69
C ALA A 500 -18.36 -26.08 10.48
N THR A 501 -18.27 -25.93 11.80
CA THR A 501 -17.64 -26.91 12.69
C THR A 501 -18.39 -28.24 12.65
N LEU A 502 -19.72 -28.20 12.73
CA LEU A 502 -20.56 -29.40 12.59
C LEU A 502 -20.32 -30.14 11.26
N PHE A 503 -20.11 -29.43 10.15
CA PHE A 503 -19.85 -30.06 8.85
C PHE A 503 -18.47 -30.72 8.80
N GLN A 504 -17.49 -30.11 9.46
CA GLN A 504 -16.16 -30.67 9.63
C GLN A 504 -16.21 -31.93 10.49
N ASP A 505 -16.91 -31.89 11.62
CA ASP A 505 -17.06 -33.01 12.55
C ASP A 505 -17.78 -34.21 11.91
N LEU A 506 -18.80 -33.94 11.08
CA LEU A 506 -19.52 -34.97 10.33
C LEU A 506 -18.79 -35.43 9.05
N ASN A 507 -17.63 -34.86 8.72
CA ASN A 507 -16.88 -35.14 7.49
C ASN A 507 -17.76 -35.04 6.22
N ILE A 508 -18.55 -33.96 6.13
CA ILE A 508 -19.40 -33.65 4.96
C ILE A 508 -18.57 -32.99 3.84
N GLY A 509 -17.30 -32.65 4.14
CA GLY A 509 -16.36 -31.99 3.24
C GLY A 509 -16.57 -30.48 3.17
N THR A 510 -15.68 -29.76 2.48
CA THR A 510 -15.83 -28.32 2.23
C THR A 510 -16.93 -28.08 1.21
N ARG A 511 -18.18 -27.99 1.67
CA ARG A 511 -19.36 -27.70 0.85
C ARG A 511 -19.70 -26.20 0.94
N PRO A 512 -20.32 -25.62 -0.10
CA PRO A 512 -20.67 -24.20 -0.09
C PRO A 512 -21.71 -23.89 1.01
N LEU A 513 -21.34 -22.98 1.92
CA LEU A 513 -22.18 -22.48 3.02
C LEU A 513 -22.52 -21.00 2.77
N GLY A 514 -23.79 -20.71 2.54
CA GLY A 514 -24.33 -19.36 2.45
C GLY A 514 -24.85 -18.88 3.80
N VAL A 515 -24.60 -17.60 4.12
CA VAL A 515 -25.11 -16.95 5.33
C VAL A 515 -26.03 -15.80 4.92
N TYR A 516 -27.22 -15.71 5.49
CA TYR A 516 -28.10 -14.55 5.32
C TYR A 516 -28.33 -13.80 6.64
N THR A 517 -28.51 -12.49 6.52
CA THR A 517 -28.80 -11.57 7.63
C THR A 517 -30.11 -10.86 7.34
N SER A 518 -31.13 -11.05 8.19
CA SER A 518 -32.41 -10.35 8.06
C SER A 518 -32.26 -8.89 8.51
N SER A 519 -32.44 -7.91 7.61
CA SER A 519 -32.63 -6.50 7.99
C SER A 519 -34.07 -6.29 8.48
N GLU A 520 -34.28 -6.04 9.76
CA GLU A 520 -35.62 -5.71 10.27
C GLU A 520 -36.10 -4.35 9.72
N HIS A 521 -37.19 -4.35 8.96
CA HIS A 521 -37.96 -3.15 8.64
C HIS A 521 -38.83 -2.76 9.85
N LYS A 522 -38.48 -1.69 10.56
CA LYS A 522 -39.41 -1.02 11.49
C LYS A 522 -40.08 0.17 10.81
N SER A 523 -41.33 -0.04 10.39
CA SER A 523 -42.31 1.01 10.11
C SER A 523 -42.84 1.54 11.44
N THR A 524 -42.52 2.79 11.79
CA THR A 524 -43.15 3.50 12.91
C THR A 524 -44.01 4.64 12.36
N LYS A 525 -45.33 4.46 12.40
CA LYS A 525 -46.29 5.57 12.36
C LYS A 525 -46.35 6.21 13.75
N SER A 526 -46.30 7.54 13.74
CA SER A 526 -46.35 8.46 14.86
C SER A 526 -47.75 8.58 15.47
N SER A 527 -47.81 8.81 16.79
CA SER A 527 -48.80 9.68 17.45
C SER A 527 -48.28 10.10 18.84
N PRO A 528 -48.63 11.30 19.36
CA PRO A 528 -47.85 11.98 20.40
C PRO A 528 -48.56 12.12 21.78
N LEU A 529 -47.73 12.24 22.82
CA LEU A 529 -47.94 12.89 24.16
C LEU A 529 -48.93 12.24 25.16
N PRO A 530 -48.92 12.57 26.47
CA PRO A 530 -47.99 13.38 27.27
C PRO A 530 -47.53 12.73 28.62
N TYR A 531 -46.54 13.38 29.28
CA TYR A 531 -46.21 13.31 30.72
C TYR A 531 -47.43 13.68 31.62
N PRO A 532 -47.53 13.31 32.93
CA PRO A 532 -46.58 13.81 33.95
C PRO A 532 -46.37 13.04 35.29
N LEU A 533 -45.32 13.50 36.00
CA LEU A 533 -45.16 13.72 37.47
C LEU A 533 -45.02 12.57 38.48
N GLU A 534 -44.15 12.89 39.48
CA GLU A 534 -44.07 12.40 40.87
C GLU A 534 -43.53 10.98 41.12
N ASP A 535 -42.83 10.65 42.22
CA ASP A 535 -42.08 11.34 43.26
C ASP A 535 -41.41 10.21 44.08
N ASN A 536 -40.33 10.53 44.78
CA ASN A 536 -39.92 9.93 46.06
C ASN A 536 -39.38 8.49 46.23
N GLN A 537 -38.33 8.48 47.07
CA GLN A 537 -37.92 7.47 48.07
C GLN A 537 -36.95 6.34 47.69
N SER A 538 -35.71 6.55 48.14
CA SER A 538 -34.80 5.51 48.65
C SER A 538 -35.40 4.79 49.88
N PRO A 539 -34.94 3.55 50.19
CA PRO A 539 -33.97 3.45 51.28
C PRO A 539 -32.91 2.34 51.16
N THR A 540 -31.89 2.59 51.98
CA THR A 540 -30.76 1.82 52.52
C THR A 540 -30.93 0.32 52.81
N SER A 541 -29.85 -0.44 52.62
CA SER A 541 -29.28 -1.47 53.55
C SER A 541 -28.01 -2.03 52.89
N GLU A 542 -26.79 -1.72 53.33
CA GLU A 542 -26.03 -2.34 54.44
C GLU A 542 -26.23 -3.86 54.63
N LEU A 543 -25.20 -4.64 54.27
CA LEU A 543 -24.77 -5.84 54.97
C LEU A 543 -23.32 -6.15 54.57
N GLY A 544 -22.44 -6.20 55.57
CA GLY A 544 -20.99 -6.30 55.41
C GLY A 544 -20.44 -7.73 55.38
N LEU A 545 -19.20 -7.80 54.85
CA LEU A 545 -18.00 -8.56 55.27
C LEU A 545 -18.12 -10.09 55.57
N PRO A 546 -17.05 -10.91 55.36
CA PRO A 546 -15.64 -10.55 55.62
C PRO A 546 -14.55 -11.05 54.65
N ALA A 547 -13.37 -10.44 54.84
CA ALA A 547 -12.05 -10.76 54.28
C ALA A 547 -11.45 -12.05 54.90
N LEU A 548 -10.57 -12.83 54.24
CA LEU A 548 -9.08 -12.77 54.11
C LEU A 548 -8.63 -14.23 53.70
N PRO A 549 -7.35 -14.60 53.44
CA PRO A 549 -6.06 -13.86 53.36
C PRO A 549 -5.28 -14.13 52.04
N THR A 550 -4.47 -13.20 51.49
CA THR A 550 -3.03 -12.95 51.76
C THR A 550 -2.11 -14.19 51.87
N PHE A 551 -1.23 -14.36 50.88
CA PHE A 551 0.06 -15.04 51.01
C PHE A 551 1.15 -14.16 50.37
N ALA A 552 2.25 -14.01 51.07
CA ALA A 552 3.41 -13.21 50.69
C ALA A 552 4.70 -14.03 50.82
N PHE A 553 5.73 -13.55 50.11
CA PHE A 553 7.19 -13.78 50.20
C PHE A 553 7.84 -14.94 49.40
N PRO A 554 9.15 -14.88 49.07
CA PRO A 554 10.07 -13.72 49.07
C PRO A 554 10.99 -13.56 47.83
N THR A 555 11.42 -12.31 47.67
CA THR A 555 12.76 -11.76 47.34
C THR A 555 13.93 -12.72 47.11
N ILE A 556 14.68 -12.49 46.01
CA ILE A 556 16.12 -12.79 45.89
C ILE A 556 16.87 -11.49 45.56
N LEU A 557 17.88 -11.20 46.39
CA LEU A 557 18.91 -10.16 46.30
C LEU A 557 20.15 -10.71 45.58
N SER A 558 20.89 -9.84 44.85
CA SER A 558 22.34 -9.92 44.47
C SER A 558 22.55 -9.46 43.01
N PHE A 559 23.50 -8.63 42.58
CA PHE A 559 24.55 -7.79 43.20
C PHE A 559 24.95 -6.74 42.14
N THR A 560 25.42 -5.58 42.60
CA THR A 560 25.94 -4.44 41.86
C THR A 560 27.36 -4.66 41.31
N PHE A 561 27.66 -4.07 40.14
CA PHE A 561 29.02 -3.65 39.78
C PHE A 561 29.03 -2.14 39.51
N GLN A 562 29.75 -1.41 40.34
CA GLN A 562 30.09 0.00 40.15
C GLN A 562 31.23 0.12 39.13
N SER A 563 31.11 1.06 38.19
CA SER A 563 32.26 1.71 37.56
C SER A 563 31.99 3.21 37.49
N LEU A 564 32.82 3.96 38.22
CA LEU A 564 32.89 5.42 38.26
C LEU A 564 33.54 5.96 36.98
N ASN A 565 32.91 6.95 36.34
CA ASN A 565 33.49 8.24 35.91
C ASN A 565 32.75 8.83 34.70
N SER A 566 31.79 9.73 34.95
CA SER A 566 31.57 10.93 34.13
C SER A 566 30.61 11.87 34.86
N LEU A 567 30.97 13.15 34.92
CA LEU A 567 30.22 14.26 35.53
C LEU A 567 28.75 14.31 35.06
N PRO A 568 27.79 14.71 35.92
CA PRO A 568 26.38 14.71 35.53
C PRO A 568 26.08 15.90 34.60
N PRO A 569 25.26 15.73 33.56
CA PRO A 569 24.70 16.86 32.84
C PRO A 569 23.71 17.58 33.76
N LYS A 570 23.70 18.92 33.70
CA LYS A 570 22.70 19.75 34.39
C LYS A 570 21.30 19.27 33.98
N ALA A 571 20.56 18.73 34.94
CA ALA A 571 19.16 18.35 34.75
C ALA A 571 18.35 19.60 34.37
N SER A 572 17.94 19.72 33.10
CA SER A 572 16.78 20.54 32.78
C SER A 572 15.58 19.85 33.42
N LYS A 573 14.83 20.58 34.24
CA LYS A 573 13.51 20.11 34.69
C LYS A 573 12.62 20.09 33.45
N THR A 574 12.58 18.98 32.73
CA THR A 574 11.52 18.70 31.76
C THR A 574 10.23 18.60 32.55
N PHE A 575 9.41 19.65 32.51
CA PHE A 575 8.04 19.58 32.99
C PHE A 575 7.32 18.58 32.09
N SER A 576 7.11 17.36 32.60
CA SER A 576 6.25 16.39 31.93
C SER A 576 4.83 16.97 31.93
N LEU A 577 4.40 17.44 30.76
CA LEU A 577 3.04 17.89 30.55
C LEU A 577 2.11 16.67 30.68
N LYS A 578 0.97 16.86 31.35
CA LYS A 578 0.01 15.78 31.55
C LYS A 578 -0.54 15.32 30.19
N PRO A 579 -0.85 14.01 30.03
CA PRO A 579 -1.63 13.54 28.89
C PRO A 579 -2.92 14.34 28.77
N THR A 580 -3.29 14.73 27.55
CA THR A 580 -4.49 15.56 27.31
C THR A 580 -5.43 14.92 26.31
N LEU A 581 -6.70 14.91 26.69
CA LEU A 581 -7.82 14.57 25.83
C LEU A 581 -8.61 15.85 25.52
N LEU A 582 -8.62 16.28 24.26
CA LEU A 582 -9.55 17.30 23.79
C LEU A 582 -10.87 16.65 23.38
N TRP A 583 -11.97 17.07 24.01
CA TRP A 583 -13.31 16.59 23.68
C TRP A 583 -14.13 17.71 23.04
N ILE A 584 -14.59 17.47 21.81
CA ILE A 584 -15.34 18.45 20.99
C ILE A 584 -16.80 18.02 20.85
N ASP A 585 -17.72 18.93 21.15
CA ASP A 585 -19.17 18.76 21.17
C ASP A 585 -19.58 17.67 22.18
N LEU A 586 -19.57 18.04 23.47
CA LEU A 586 -20.05 17.19 24.56
C LEU A 586 -21.55 17.38 24.72
N PRO A 587 -22.40 16.45 24.27
CA PRO A 587 -23.81 16.54 24.61
C PRO A 587 -23.95 16.24 26.12
N GLU A 588 -24.91 16.90 26.79
CA GLU A 588 -25.08 16.83 28.26
C GLU A 588 -25.18 15.40 28.81
N ASN A 589 -25.57 14.45 27.95
CA ASN A 589 -25.67 13.04 28.25
C ASN A 589 -24.32 12.30 28.35
N VAL A 590 -23.19 12.90 27.97
CA VAL A 590 -21.85 12.24 27.98
C VAL A 590 -21.02 12.56 29.24
N ARG A 591 -21.60 13.33 30.16
CA ARG A 591 -20.95 13.72 31.42
C ARG A 591 -20.59 12.51 32.30
N LYS A 592 -21.40 11.45 32.23
CA LYS A 592 -21.13 10.20 32.95
C LYS A 592 -19.88 9.50 32.42
N GLU A 593 -19.69 9.52 31.10
CA GLU A 593 -18.58 8.88 30.41
C GLU A 593 -17.27 9.63 30.69
N THR A 594 -17.30 10.95 30.77
CA THR A 594 -16.12 11.73 31.17
C THR A 594 -15.75 11.48 32.63
N ASP A 595 -16.73 11.37 33.52
CA ASP A 595 -16.50 11.04 34.93
C ASP A 595 -15.89 9.64 35.08
N GLU A 596 -16.34 8.67 34.28
CA GLU A 596 -15.75 7.33 34.24
C GLU A 596 -14.32 7.33 33.69
N ILE A 597 -14.05 8.05 32.60
CA ILE A 597 -12.69 8.19 32.05
C ILE A 597 -11.76 8.82 33.09
N GLN A 598 -12.19 9.91 33.74
CA GLN A 598 -11.39 10.59 34.76
C GLN A 598 -11.16 9.70 35.99
N LYS A 599 -12.14 8.87 36.36
CA LYS A 599 -12.01 7.89 37.44
C LYS A 599 -10.99 6.80 37.12
N HIS A 600 -10.93 6.32 35.88
CA HIS A 600 -9.95 5.33 35.43
C HIS A 600 -8.56 5.94 35.23
N HIS A 601 -8.50 7.20 34.77
CA HIS A 601 -7.27 7.91 34.41
C HIS A 601 -7.17 9.28 35.11
N PRO A 602 -6.88 9.32 36.43
CA PRO A 602 -6.89 10.57 37.19
C PRO A 602 -5.81 11.58 36.78
N THR A 603 -4.78 11.14 36.04
CA THR A 603 -3.71 11.99 35.50
C THR A 603 -4.04 12.60 34.13
N LEU A 604 -5.07 12.12 33.45
CA LEU A 604 -5.51 12.64 32.16
C LEU A 604 -6.19 14.01 32.37
N GLU A 605 -5.73 15.01 31.63
CA GLU A 605 -6.37 16.32 31.54
C GLU A 605 -7.42 16.28 30.42
N ILE A 606 -8.69 16.51 30.76
CA ILE A 606 -9.77 16.54 29.77
C ILE A 606 -10.21 17.98 29.53
N ILE A 607 -10.13 18.42 28.27
CA ILE A 607 -10.47 19.78 27.84
C ILE A 607 -11.74 19.71 27.00
N PHE A 608 -12.76 20.46 27.39
CA PHE A 608 -14.05 20.46 26.72
C PHE A 608 -14.23 21.69 25.83
N LYS A 609 -14.71 21.45 24.61
CA LYS A 609 -15.12 22.49 23.65
C LYS A 609 -16.50 22.15 23.12
N SER A 610 -17.43 23.09 23.26
CA SER A 610 -18.85 22.88 22.90
C SER A 610 -19.09 22.83 21.40
N THR A 611 -18.26 23.54 20.62
CA THR A 611 -18.42 23.68 19.17
C THR A 611 -17.11 23.36 18.44
N TYR A 612 -17.21 23.10 17.14
CA TYR A 612 -16.04 22.97 16.25
C TYR A 612 -15.20 24.26 16.30
N LYS A 613 -15.85 25.43 16.26
CA LYS A 613 -15.19 26.74 16.32
C LYS A 613 -14.42 26.94 17.63
N ASP A 614 -15.01 26.57 18.77
CA ASP A 614 -14.31 26.66 20.07
C ASP A 614 -13.05 25.78 20.10
N ALA A 615 -13.12 24.61 19.44
CA ALA A 615 -11.98 23.73 19.30
C ALA A 615 -10.93 24.28 18.34
N GLU A 616 -11.33 24.89 17.23
CA GLU A 616 -10.42 25.56 16.29
C GLU A 616 -9.67 26.72 16.95
N GLU A 617 -10.37 27.58 17.68
CA GLU A 617 -9.77 28.68 18.45
C GLU A 617 -8.79 28.11 19.49
N TYR A 618 -9.21 27.09 20.26
CA TYR A 618 -8.34 26.46 21.26
C TYR A 618 -7.07 25.83 20.67
N LEU A 619 -7.20 25.05 19.59
CA LEU A 619 -6.07 24.40 18.94
C LEU A 619 -5.10 25.41 18.33
N THR A 620 -5.62 26.53 17.82
CA THR A 620 -4.80 27.60 17.26
C THR A 620 -4.06 28.36 18.36
N ASP A 621 -4.75 28.72 19.44
CA ASP A 621 -4.18 29.50 20.54
C ASP A 621 -3.15 28.71 21.38
N ASN A 622 -3.28 27.38 21.41
CA ASN A 622 -2.44 26.50 22.24
C ASN A 622 -1.54 25.58 21.40
N LEU A 623 -1.29 25.93 20.14
CA LEU A 623 -0.62 25.05 19.18
C LEU A 623 0.75 24.56 19.66
N HIS A 624 1.58 25.49 20.17
CA HIS A 624 2.93 25.18 20.66
C HIS A 624 2.88 24.17 21.82
N GLU A 625 2.02 24.41 22.81
CA GLU A 625 1.88 23.53 23.97
C GLU A 625 1.37 22.14 23.55
N ILE A 626 0.42 22.09 22.62
CA ILE A 626 -0.13 20.82 22.08
C ILE A 626 0.95 20.03 21.35
N GLN A 627 1.82 20.69 20.58
CA GLN A 627 2.92 20.04 19.86
C GLN A 627 3.97 19.48 20.81
N GLU A 628 4.23 20.13 21.94
CA GLU A 628 5.16 19.67 22.98
C GLU A 628 4.62 18.52 23.84
N ARG A 629 3.30 18.30 23.88
CA ARG A 629 2.70 17.21 24.66
C ARG A 629 3.03 15.85 24.05
N GLU A 630 3.58 14.96 24.88
CA GLU A 630 3.89 13.58 24.47
C GLU A 630 2.62 12.83 24.07
N ILE A 631 1.54 12.99 24.83
CA ILE A 631 0.25 12.35 24.59
C ILE A 631 -0.84 13.42 24.46
N PHE A 632 -1.31 13.63 23.24
CA PHE A 632 -2.48 14.43 22.91
C PHE A 632 -3.37 13.65 21.95
N PHE A 633 -4.66 13.51 22.27
CA PHE A 633 -5.64 12.89 21.39
C PHE A 633 -6.98 13.61 21.51
N THR A 634 -7.86 13.37 20.53
CA THR A 634 -9.11 14.11 20.43
C THR A 634 -10.28 13.19 20.22
N ILE A 635 -11.39 13.48 20.88
CA ILE A 635 -12.67 12.82 20.67
C ILE A 635 -13.66 13.87 20.17
N CYS A 636 -14.36 13.57 19.08
CA CYS A 636 -15.39 14.44 18.54
C CYS A 636 -16.63 13.67 18.10
N ARG A 637 -17.73 14.40 17.88
CA ARG A 637 -18.94 13.84 17.27
C ARG A 637 -18.72 13.61 15.76
N GLY A 638 -19.43 12.63 15.21
CA GLY A 638 -19.40 12.41 13.75
C GLY A 638 -19.84 13.62 12.90
N TYR A 639 -20.73 14.47 13.44
CA TYR A 639 -21.25 15.64 12.73
C TYR A 639 -21.69 16.75 13.70
N PHE A 640 -21.21 17.97 13.47
CA PHE A 640 -21.52 19.20 14.19
C PHE A 640 -22.66 19.94 13.45
N ALA A 641 -23.90 19.65 13.84
CA ALA A 641 -25.08 20.08 13.08
C ALA A 641 -25.24 21.60 12.98
N GLN A 642 -24.88 22.34 14.03
CA GLN A 642 -25.01 23.80 14.07
C GLN A 642 -24.04 24.50 13.10
N GLU A 643 -22.85 23.93 12.92
CA GLU A 643 -21.77 24.52 12.12
C GLU A 643 -21.66 23.90 10.73
N LYS A 644 -22.47 22.85 10.46
CA LYS A 644 -22.41 22.04 9.23
C LYS A 644 -21.00 21.49 8.97
N LYS A 645 -20.34 21.06 10.04
CA LYS A 645 -19.01 20.47 10.03
C LYS A 645 -19.08 18.99 10.36
N SER A 646 -18.16 18.21 9.84
CA SER A 646 -18.02 16.78 10.08
C SER A 646 -16.71 16.49 10.82
N PHE A 647 -16.53 15.25 11.29
CA PHE A 647 -15.23 14.83 11.82
C PHE A 647 -14.09 14.96 10.79
N ALA A 648 -14.40 14.94 9.48
CA ALA A 648 -13.41 15.14 8.43
C ALA A 648 -12.85 16.58 8.43
N ASP A 649 -13.66 17.57 8.79
CA ASP A 649 -13.20 18.95 8.98
C ASP A 649 -12.21 19.05 10.15
N VAL A 650 -12.46 18.31 11.25
CA VAL A 650 -11.52 18.24 12.39
C VAL A 650 -10.20 17.59 11.98
N ALA A 651 -10.26 16.50 11.19
CA ALA A 651 -9.07 15.87 10.65
C ALA A 651 -8.28 16.80 9.71
N GLN A 652 -8.97 17.59 8.89
CA GLN A 652 -8.34 18.60 8.03
C GLN A 652 -7.71 19.73 8.84
N LEU A 653 -8.38 20.17 9.91
CA LEU A 653 -7.84 21.17 10.83
C LEU A 653 -6.51 20.71 11.44
N PHE A 654 -6.40 19.43 11.83
CA PHE A 654 -5.15 18.88 12.40
C PHE A 654 -4.02 18.88 11.38
N GLN A 655 -4.33 18.62 10.11
CA GLN A 655 -3.36 18.70 9.03
C GLN A 655 -2.91 20.14 8.79
N ASN A 656 -3.84 21.09 8.80
CA ASN A 656 -3.54 22.51 8.60
C ASN A 656 -2.68 23.08 9.74
N LEU A 657 -2.90 22.62 10.97
CA LEU A 657 -2.16 23.05 12.16
C LEU A 657 -0.89 22.22 12.41
N CYS A 658 -0.56 21.22 11.57
CA CYS A 658 0.60 20.35 11.79
C CYS A 658 0.63 19.69 13.18
N ILE A 659 -0.52 19.26 13.71
CA ILE A 659 -0.62 18.62 15.04
C ILE A 659 -0.10 17.15 15.02
N GLY A 660 0.28 16.65 13.83
CA GLY A 660 0.82 15.30 13.62
C GLY A 660 -0.27 14.23 13.55
N THR A 661 0.10 12.97 13.32
CA THR A 661 -0.83 11.82 13.28
C THR A 661 -1.26 11.41 14.70
N ARG A 662 -1.94 12.31 15.41
CA ARG A 662 -2.57 12.04 16.70
C ARG A 662 -3.86 11.25 16.48
N SER A 663 -4.22 10.40 17.44
CA SER A 663 -5.41 9.56 17.37
C SER A 663 -6.68 10.42 17.48
N LEU A 664 -7.59 10.28 16.52
CA LEU A 664 -8.90 10.95 16.50
C LEU A 664 -10.00 9.92 16.74
N GLY A 665 -10.61 9.96 17.91
CA GLY A 665 -11.82 9.19 18.23
C GLY A 665 -13.06 9.91 17.71
N VAL A 666 -13.96 9.19 17.05
CA VAL A 666 -15.23 9.72 16.55
C VAL A 666 -16.37 8.95 17.21
N TYR A 667 -17.11 9.64 18.07
CA TYR A 667 -18.27 9.09 18.75
C TYR A 667 -19.55 9.37 17.94
N THR A 668 -20.31 8.33 17.63
CA THR A 668 -21.57 8.45 16.88
C THR A 668 -22.60 7.43 17.33
N GLY A 669 -23.85 7.87 17.49
CA GLY A 669 -24.98 6.97 17.74
C GLY A 669 -25.37 6.12 16.52
N ASN A 670 -24.82 6.39 15.34
CA ASN A 670 -25.07 5.63 14.12
C ASN A 670 -23.79 5.44 13.31
N LYS A 671 -22.96 4.50 13.75
CA LYS A 671 -21.68 4.15 13.09
C LYS A 671 -21.89 3.68 11.65
N ALA A 672 -22.97 2.93 11.37
CA ALA A 672 -23.27 2.44 10.03
C ALA A 672 -23.52 3.59 9.04
N ALA A 673 -24.33 4.58 9.42
CA ALA A 673 -24.57 5.76 8.57
C ALA A 673 -23.29 6.57 8.34
N LEU A 674 -22.47 6.74 9.38
CA LEU A 674 -21.20 7.47 9.24
C LEU A 674 -20.24 6.76 8.28
N LEU A 675 -20.12 5.43 8.36
CA LEU A 675 -19.28 4.63 7.47
C LEU A 675 -19.82 4.59 6.02
N GLN A 676 -21.13 4.72 5.81
CA GLN A 676 -21.69 4.85 4.45
C GLN A 676 -21.25 6.16 3.78
N HIS A 677 -21.16 7.25 4.55
CA HIS A 677 -20.71 8.54 4.05
C HIS A 677 -19.18 8.68 4.01
N THR A 678 -18.45 7.78 4.70
CA THR A 678 -16.99 7.79 4.73
C THR A 678 -16.46 6.34 4.75
N PRO A 679 -16.50 5.64 3.60
CA PRO A 679 -16.20 4.19 3.56
C PRO A 679 -14.75 3.84 3.90
N ASN A 680 -13.84 4.82 3.87
CA ASN A 680 -12.41 4.66 4.16
C ASN A 680 -11.91 5.80 5.07
N PRO A 681 -12.25 5.83 6.37
CA PRO A 681 -11.68 6.82 7.28
C PRO A 681 -10.15 6.62 7.39
N PRO A 682 -9.36 7.69 7.60
CA PRO A 682 -7.92 7.56 7.82
C PRO A 682 -7.60 6.58 8.96
N LYS A 683 -6.46 5.87 8.89
CA LYS A 683 -6.07 4.87 9.93
C LYS A 683 -5.97 5.45 11.35
N SER A 684 -5.75 6.77 11.47
CA SER A 684 -5.71 7.49 12.75
C SER A 684 -7.10 7.83 13.30
N VAL A 685 -8.18 7.54 12.55
CA VAL A 685 -9.56 7.82 12.93
C VAL A 685 -10.24 6.54 13.41
N HIS A 686 -10.70 6.56 14.66
CA HIS A 686 -11.37 5.42 15.29
C HIS A 686 -12.83 5.76 15.54
N ILE A 687 -13.77 5.00 14.95
CA ILE A 687 -15.20 5.29 15.04
C ILE A 687 -15.88 4.33 16.04
N PHE A 688 -16.57 4.89 17.04
CA PHE A 688 -17.21 4.16 18.14
C PHE A 688 -18.70 4.49 18.27
N ASP A 689 -19.50 3.48 18.61
CA ASP A 689 -20.95 3.56 18.87
C ASP A 689 -21.36 3.10 20.28
N LYS A 690 -20.41 2.64 21.10
CA LYS A 690 -20.63 2.14 22.45
C LYS A 690 -19.59 2.68 23.43
N GLN A 691 -20.03 2.93 24.67
CA GLN A 691 -19.21 3.42 25.77
C GLN A 691 -18.00 2.52 26.08
N SER A 692 -18.16 1.19 26.05
CA SER A 692 -17.04 0.27 26.32
C SER A 692 -15.89 0.44 25.33
N ALA A 693 -16.18 0.82 24.07
CA ALA A 693 -15.15 1.05 23.06
C ALA A 693 -14.42 2.39 23.25
N LEU A 694 -15.06 3.36 23.89
CA LEU A 694 -14.46 4.65 24.24
C LEU A 694 -13.37 4.49 25.30
N LEU A 695 -13.64 3.74 26.37
CA LEU A 695 -12.64 3.46 27.41
C LEU A 695 -11.45 2.70 26.84
N THR A 696 -11.69 1.66 26.03
CA THR A 696 -10.63 0.92 25.34
C THR A 696 -9.77 1.83 24.45
N PHE A 697 -10.38 2.78 23.72
CA PHE A 697 -9.64 3.74 22.92
C PHE A 697 -8.73 4.65 23.75
N VAL A 698 -9.24 5.15 24.88
CA VAL A 698 -8.45 5.98 25.81
C VAL A 698 -7.30 5.17 26.39
N ASP A 699 -7.56 3.93 26.82
CA ASP A 699 -6.54 3.00 27.33
C ASP A 699 -5.45 2.76 26.27
N ASP A 700 -5.84 2.54 25.01
CA ASP A 700 -4.90 2.32 23.91
C ASP A 700 -4.07 3.56 23.58
N CYS A 701 -4.63 4.76 23.70
CA CYS A 701 -3.90 6.01 23.49
C CYS A 701 -2.92 6.33 24.63
N LEU A 702 -3.20 5.84 25.85
CA LEU A 702 -2.37 6.08 27.04
C LEU A 702 -1.28 5.02 27.25
N LYS A 703 -1.35 3.88 26.56
CA LYS A 703 -0.27 2.88 26.62
C LYS A 703 1.02 3.48 26.05
N PRO A 704 2.16 3.32 26.75
CA PRO A 704 3.45 3.73 26.20
C PRO A 704 3.69 2.99 24.89
N LYS A 705 4.01 3.73 23.82
CA LYS A 705 4.37 3.13 22.53
C LYS A 705 5.72 2.44 22.70
N SER A 706 5.73 1.11 22.58
CA SER A 706 6.91 0.24 22.68
C SER A 706 7.89 0.42 21.53
#